data_AF-A0A3C0HMP4-F1
#
_entry.id   AF-A0A3C0HMP4-F1
#
_cell.length_a   1.000
_cell.length_b   1.000
_cell.length_c   1.000
_cell.angle_alpha   90.00
_cell.angle_beta   90.00
_cell.angle_gamma   90.00
#
_symmetry.space_group_name_H-M   'P 1'
#
loop_
_entity.id
_entity.type
_entity.pdbx_description
1 polymer ?
#
loop_
_entity_poly.entity_id
_entity_poly.type
_entity_poly.pdbx_seq_one_letter_code
_entity_poly.pdbx_strand_id
1 'polypeptide(L)'
;GLRRDVHYEVDEEKRTVAPLEEGVRAVERALGIDNLYDQVSNNLVHQLQAAIRAKELYKRDRDYLVDGNGAVKIIDEFTGRTMEGRRWSDGLHQAVEAKEGVAIKEENQTLATITLQNYYRLYDRLAGMTGTAETEASEFVSTYGLHVVPIPTHKPIARVDQGDLIYKTEDAKFQACIDDIIERNAAGQPVLVGTVSVEKSEKLSRMMEKQGVAHEVLNAKQHHREADIVTQAGRLGAVTVATNMAGAGVDILLGGNPEGLADRDTRAEGLDPDSAEGRSRFEALVAKHKATTDIERNKVLDLGGLYVLGTERHESRRIDNQLRGRSGRQGDPGESRFYLSLEDELMRLFATGAMDWVMGRALPDDVPLEAKMVTRAIERAQNTVEGRNAETRKNVLKYDEVMNEQRKVIYRRRGQILDGADLRDEALEYLDDAVGAAVATYCVSDIAEEWDLEALLTEAKTLWPSQIELAAFEAASSTQELHDMLYDEALALYEARERELGEPVLRQVERQVMLRIIDQRWRQHLREMDLLREGIHLRAMGQKDPATEWQREGFEMFGMMMTGIANDFVKYVMHVQVSGEVATQPGEPAIADMTETKREASAGTSAAQIADASAPKVVEANQQRSKTPIVKTELEKVGRNDPCPCGSGKKYKNCWGKPGCSADI
;
A
#
# COMPACT_ATOMS: atom_id res chain seq x y z
N GLY A 1 20.35 2.86 -30.26
CA GLY A 1 19.81 2.80 -28.89
C GLY A 1 20.95 2.67 -27.89
N LEU A 2 20.72 3.07 -26.65
CA LEU A 2 21.71 2.99 -25.57
C LEU A 2 22.07 1.53 -25.23
N ARG A 3 23.32 1.30 -24.82
CA ARG A 3 23.89 -0.02 -24.47
C ARG A 3 24.30 -0.06 -22.99
N ARG A 4 23.97 -1.16 -22.32
CA ARG A 4 24.37 -1.49 -20.95
C ARG A 4 25.91 -1.51 -20.81
N ASP A 5 26.40 -1.09 -19.66
CA ASP A 5 27.82 -1.00 -19.26
C ASP A 5 28.68 -0.04 -20.11
N VAL A 6 28.03 0.72 -21.00
CA VAL A 6 28.66 1.78 -21.80
C VAL A 6 27.93 3.10 -21.56
N HIS A 7 26.61 3.09 -21.74
CA HIS A 7 25.79 4.30 -21.63
C HIS A 7 25.05 4.39 -20.29
N TYR A 8 24.86 3.28 -19.60
CA TYR A 8 24.21 3.21 -18.30
C TYR A 8 24.62 1.92 -17.59
N GLU A 9 24.62 1.97 -16.26
CA GLU A 9 24.82 0.83 -15.40
C GLU A 9 23.48 0.35 -14.84
N VAL A 10 23.35 -0.96 -14.68
CA VAL A 10 22.19 -1.61 -14.08
C VAL A 10 22.66 -2.41 -12.88
N ASP A 11 22.26 -1.96 -11.71
CA ASP A 11 22.39 -2.74 -10.49
C ASP A 11 21.12 -3.62 -10.39
N GLU A 12 21.19 -4.82 -10.97
CA GLU A 12 20.10 -5.80 -10.93
C GLU A 12 19.78 -6.25 -9.52
N GLU A 13 20.79 -6.27 -8.64
CA GLU A 13 20.57 -6.49 -7.23
C GLU A 13 19.66 -5.37 -6.76
N LYS A 14 20.12 -4.12 -6.62
CA LYS A 14 19.32 -3.01 -6.05
C LYS A 14 18.10 -2.58 -6.87
N ARG A 15 17.88 -3.15 -8.07
CA ARG A 15 16.87 -2.73 -9.05
C ARG A 15 16.98 -1.23 -9.34
N THR A 16 18.20 -0.74 -9.46
CA THR A 16 18.49 0.66 -9.79
C THR A 16 19.25 0.75 -11.11
N VAL A 17 19.00 1.83 -11.85
CA VAL A 17 19.75 2.13 -13.08
C VAL A 17 20.36 3.51 -12.94
N ALA A 18 21.60 3.66 -13.38
CA ALA A 18 22.32 4.92 -13.36
C ALA A 18 22.78 5.24 -14.79
N PRO A 19 22.29 6.33 -15.41
CA PRO A 19 22.84 6.78 -16.69
C PRO A 19 24.28 7.25 -16.49
N LEU A 20 25.18 6.78 -17.37
CA LEU A 20 26.58 7.21 -17.42
C LEU A 20 26.72 8.45 -18.30
N GLU A 21 27.83 9.15 -18.17
CA GLU A 21 28.09 10.40 -18.91
C GLU A 21 27.99 10.22 -20.44
N GLU A 22 28.50 9.09 -20.97
CA GLU A 22 28.36 8.78 -22.41
C GLU A 22 26.90 8.58 -22.83
N GLY A 23 26.06 8.05 -21.94
CA GLY A 23 24.62 7.89 -22.17
C GLY A 23 23.89 9.22 -22.18
N VAL A 24 24.20 10.10 -21.22
CA VAL A 24 23.66 11.47 -21.14
C VAL A 24 23.98 12.23 -22.43
N ARG A 25 25.26 12.25 -22.85
CA ARG A 25 25.70 12.90 -24.10
C ARG A 25 25.10 12.29 -25.37
N ALA A 26 24.81 10.99 -25.36
CA ALA A 26 24.15 10.33 -26.48
C ALA A 26 22.68 10.78 -26.63
N VAL A 27 21.99 10.99 -25.50
CA VAL A 27 20.61 11.47 -25.48
C VAL A 27 20.53 12.96 -25.80
N GLU A 28 21.43 13.78 -25.28
CA GLU A 28 21.55 15.21 -25.63
C GLU A 28 21.70 15.42 -27.14
N ARG A 29 22.61 14.66 -27.78
CA ARG A 29 22.80 14.68 -29.24
C ARG A 29 21.57 14.21 -30.01
N ALA A 30 20.82 13.25 -29.48
CA ALA A 30 19.62 12.74 -30.13
C ALA A 30 18.45 13.74 -30.05
N LEU A 31 18.36 14.49 -28.95
CA LEU A 31 17.32 15.50 -28.71
C LEU A 31 17.69 16.89 -29.25
N GLY A 32 18.95 17.12 -29.58
CA GLY A 32 19.45 18.42 -30.05
C GLY A 32 19.48 19.47 -28.94
N ILE A 33 19.73 19.07 -27.70
CA ILE A 33 19.83 19.94 -26.53
C ILE A 33 21.27 19.94 -25.98
N ASP A 34 21.69 21.06 -25.40
CA ASP A 34 23.05 21.21 -24.87
C ASP A 34 23.22 20.54 -23.49
N ASN A 35 22.17 20.54 -22.67
CA ASN A 35 22.20 19.98 -21.33
C ASN A 35 20.83 19.40 -20.95
N LEU A 36 20.80 18.13 -20.56
CA LEU A 36 19.61 17.43 -20.06
C LEU A 36 19.02 18.05 -18.77
N TYR A 37 19.82 18.80 -18.01
CA TYR A 37 19.43 19.40 -16.74
C TYR A 37 18.82 20.81 -16.85
N ASP A 38 18.95 21.50 -17.99
CA ASP A 38 18.54 22.91 -18.11
C ASP A 38 17.02 23.08 -18.20
N GLN A 39 16.29 22.06 -18.64
CA GLN A 39 14.83 22.09 -18.76
C GLN A 39 14.14 21.45 -17.54
N VAL A 40 14.19 22.15 -16.40
CA VAL A 40 13.59 21.70 -15.12
C VAL A 40 12.09 21.37 -15.26
N SER A 41 11.36 22.08 -16.13
CA SER A 41 9.93 21.85 -16.36
C SER A 41 9.60 20.54 -17.09
N ASN A 42 10.52 20.02 -17.90
CA ASN A 42 10.28 18.84 -18.74
C ASN A 42 10.81 17.55 -18.12
N ASN A 43 11.62 17.65 -17.06
CA ASN A 43 12.15 16.54 -16.28
C ASN A 43 12.71 15.37 -17.14
N LEU A 44 13.51 15.71 -18.16
CA LEU A 44 14.03 14.74 -19.14
C LEU A 44 14.94 13.68 -18.51
N VAL A 45 15.62 14.03 -17.41
CA VAL A 45 16.47 13.10 -16.65
C VAL A 45 15.63 11.98 -16.03
N HIS A 46 14.50 12.33 -15.42
CA HIS A 46 13.55 11.35 -14.89
C HIS A 46 13.02 10.43 -16.00
N GLN A 47 12.60 11.01 -17.14
CA GLN A 47 12.07 10.23 -18.26
C GLN A 47 13.12 9.25 -18.81
N LEU A 48 14.38 9.67 -18.92
CA LEU A 48 15.49 8.80 -19.32
C LEU A 48 15.68 7.65 -18.33
N GLN A 49 15.70 7.93 -17.03
CA GLN A 49 15.82 6.89 -16.00
C GLN A 49 14.62 5.94 -16.00
N ALA A 50 13.40 6.44 -16.13
CA ALA A 50 12.19 5.62 -16.25
C ALA A 50 12.25 4.71 -17.49
N ALA A 51 12.70 5.22 -18.63
CA ALA A 51 12.87 4.44 -19.86
C ALA A 51 13.92 3.33 -19.71
N ILE A 52 15.07 3.62 -19.09
CA ILE A 52 16.11 2.60 -18.85
C ILE A 52 15.62 1.55 -17.85
N ARG A 53 14.93 1.97 -16.76
CA ARG A 53 14.31 1.04 -15.80
C ARG A 53 13.30 0.12 -16.49
N ALA A 54 12.38 0.68 -17.28
CA ALA A 54 11.40 -0.08 -18.03
C ALA A 54 12.05 -1.08 -18.99
N LYS A 55 13.15 -0.71 -19.64
CA LYS A 55 13.89 -1.57 -20.57
C LYS A 55 14.52 -2.77 -19.86
N GLU A 56 15.26 -2.55 -18.78
CA GLU A 56 16.17 -3.54 -18.18
C GLU A 56 15.55 -4.31 -17.01
N LEU A 57 14.77 -3.63 -16.16
CA LEU A 57 14.30 -4.17 -14.86
C LEU A 57 12.86 -4.68 -14.89
N TYR A 58 12.10 -4.35 -15.92
CA TYR A 58 10.71 -4.77 -16.07
C TYR A 58 10.57 -5.61 -17.33
N LYS A 59 10.21 -6.89 -17.14
CA LYS A 59 10.11 -7.88 -18.20
C LYS A 59 8.65 -8.23 -18.47
N ARG A 60 8.32 -8.29 -19.75
CA ARG A 60 7.05 -8.81 -20.22
C ARG A 60 6.89 -10.29 -19.82
N ASP A 61 5.67 -10.68 -19.51
CA ASP A 61 5.24 -11.99 -19.04
C ASP A 61 5.80 -12.41 -17.67
N ARG A 62 6.51 -11.50 -16.99
CA ARG A 62 6.99 -11.66 -15.61
C ARG A 62 6.46 -10.55 -14.70
N ASP A 63 6.85 -9.30 -14.98
CA ASP A 63 6.43 -8.13 -14.18
C ASP A 63 5.11 -7.54 -14.70
N TYR A 64 4.79 -7.75 -15.97
CA TYR A 64 3.56 -7.28 -16.62
C TYR A 64 3.20 -8.09 -17.86
N LEU A 65 1.94 -7.97 -18.29
CA LEU A 65 1.49 -8.41 -19.61
C LEU A 65 0.93 -7.24 -20.41
N VAL A 66 0.81 -7.42 -21.71
CA VAL A 66 0.03 -6.55 -22.59
C VAL A 66 -1.21 -7.34 -23.02
N ASP A 67 -2.39 -6.82 -22.72
CA ASP A 67 -3.64 -7.49 -23.09
C ASP A 67 -3.96 -7.35 -24.60
N GLY A 68 -4.97 -8.07 -25.08
CA GLY A 68 -5.39 -8.02 -26.48
C GLY A 68 -5.94 -6.67 -26.94
N ASN A 69 -6.24 -5.77 -26.00
CA ASN A 69 -6.67 -4.40 -26.27
C ASN A 69 -5.49 -3.41 -26.25
N GLY A 70 -4.26 -3.91 -26.08
CA GLY A 70 -3.05 -3.10 -26.02
C GLY A 70 -2.87 -2.37 -24.70
N ALA A 71 -3.44 -2.81 -23.58
CA ALA A 71 -3.19 -2.22 -22.26
C ALA A 71 -2.14 -2.99 -21.47
N VAL A 72 -1.21 -2.27 -20.83
CA VAL A 72 -0.22 -2.86 -19.91
C VAL A 72 -0.89 -3.17 -18.58
N LYS A 73 -0.87 -4.45 -18.16
CA LYS A 73 -1.38 -4.88 -16.85
C LYS A 73 -0.24 -5.43 -16.00
N ILE A 74 -0.07 -4.89 -14.80
CA ILE A 74 0.97 -5.29 -13.86
C ILE A 74 0.67 -6.69 -13.34
N ILE A 75 1.69 -7.53 -13.22
CA ILE A 75 1.60 -8.84 -12.57
C ILE A 75 2.13 -8.69 -11.15
N ASP A 76 1.32 -9.10 -10.17
CA ASP A 76 1.77 -9.22 -8.78
C ASP A 76 2.79 -10.37 -8.68
N GLU A 77 3.98 -10.07 -8.19
CA GLU A 77 5.12 -11.00 -8.14
C GLU A 77 4.86 -12.23 -7.23
N PHE A 78 4.03 -12.09 -6.20
CA PHE A 78 3.73 -13.17 -5.25
C PHE A 78 2.58 -14.05 -5.73
N THR A 79 1.58 -13.45 -6.36
CA THR A 79 0.35 -14.16 -6.75
C THR A 79 0.29 -14.49 -8.23
N GLY A 80 1.18 -13.94 -9.07
CA GLY A 80 1.13 -14.11 -10.53
C GLY A 80 -0.13 -13.51 -11.17
N ARG A 81 -0.90 -12.69 -10.43
CA ARG A 81 -2.17 -12.11 -10.89
C ARG A 81 -1.97 -10.79 -11.59
N THR A 82 -2.82 -10.55 -12.57
CA THR A 82 -2.93 -9.25 -13.23
C THR A 82 -3.66 -8.29 -12.30
N MET A 83 -2.99 -7.24 -11.84
CA MET A 83 -3.59 -6.20 -11.02
C MET A 83 -4.32 -5.20 -11.92
N GLU A 84 -5.62 -5.42 -12.12
CA GLU A 84 -6.44 -4.49 -12.91
C GLU A 84 -6.57 -3.13 -12.24
N GLY A 85 -6.52 -2.07 -13.05
CA GLY A 85 -6.59 -0.69 -12.59
C GLY A 85 -5.32 -0.16 -11.92
N ARG A 86 -4.32 -1.02 -11.64
CA ARG A 86 -3.03 -0.57 -11.09
C ARG A 86 -2.06 -0.16 -12.19
N ARG A 87 -1.38 0.96 -11.95
CA ARG A 87 -0.30 1.49 -12.78
C ARG A 87 0.92 1.73 -11.90
N TRP A 88 2.11 1.65 -12.47
CA TRP A 88 3.31 2.08 -11.76
C TRP A 88 3.36 3.60 -11.77
N SER A 89 3.79 4.18 -10.66
CA SER A 89 3.96 5.62 -10.50
C SER A 89 5.24 6.10 -11.21
N ASP A 90 5.51 7.41 -11.09
CA ASP A 90 6.82 7.99 -11.40
C ASP A 90 7.22 7.78 -12.88
N GLY A 91 6.27 8.00 -13.80
CA GLY A 91 6.44 7.90 -15.25
C GLY A 91 6.76 6.49 -15.79
N LEU A 92 6.92 5.50 -14.91
CA LEU A 92 7.40 4.17 -15.27
C LEU A 92 6.39 3.41 -16.11
N HIS A 93 5.09 3.54 -15.80
CA HIS A 93 4.06 2.86 -16.57
C HIS A 93 3.97 3.40 -18.00
N GLN A 94 4.09 4.71 -18.16
CA GLN A 94 4.19 5.37 -19.47
C GLN A 94 5.46 4.92 -20.21
N ALA A 95 6.58 4.76 -19.50
CA ALA A 95 7.81 4.24 -20.09
C ALA A 95 7.67 2.78 -20.56
N VAL A 96 6.93 1.93 -19.84
CA VAL A 96 6.61 0.56 -20.27
C VAL A 96 5.61 0.56 -21.43
N GLU A 97 4.58 1.41 -21.40
CA GLU A 97 3.66 1.60 -22.53
C GLU A 97 4.42 2.02 -23.80
N ALA A 98 5.33 3.00 -23.68
CA ALA A 98 6.18 3.45 -24.78
C ALA A 98 7.13 2.34 -25.28
N LYS A 99 7.72 1.56 -24.36
CA LYS A 99 8.60 0.42 -24.68
C LYS A 99 7.87 -0.64 -25.52
N GLU A 100 6.61 -0.94 -25.20
CA GLU A 100 5.79 -1.93 -25.89
C GLU A 100 5.03 -1.37 -27.11
N GLY A 101 5.18 -0.08 -27.41
CA GLY A 101 4.50 0.57 -28.55
C GLY A 101 3.00 0.77 -28.35
N VAL A 102 2.55 0.87 -27.10
CA VAL A 102 1.16 1.05 -26.68
C VAL A 102 0.80 2.54 -26.59
N ALA A 103 -0.49 2.87 -26.77
CA ALA A 103 -1.00 4.22 -26.55
C ALA A 103 -0.77 4.68 -25.10
N ILE A 104 0.04 5.74 -24.95
CA ILE A 104 0.40 6.30 -23.65
C ILE A 104 -0.81 7.07 -23.10
N LYS A 105 -1.26 6.73 -21.90
CA LYS A 105 -2.33 7.48 -21.22
C LYS A 105 -1.74 8.54 -20.30
N GLU A 106 -2.54 9.57 -20.00
CA GLU A 106 -2.15 10.66 -19.08
C GLU A 106 -1.64 10.13 -17.73
N GLU A 107 -0.80 10.93 -17.09
CA GLU A 107 -0.22 10.60 -15.79
C GLU A 107 -1.29 10.53 -14.71
N ASN A 108 -1.24 9.46 -13.93
CA ASN A 108 -2.07 9.34 -12.75
C ASN A 108 -1.49 10.23 -11.65
N GLN A 109 -2.33 11.01 -10.99
CA GLN A 109 -1.94 11.78 -9.81
C GLN A 109 -2.32 11.04 -8.53
N THR A 110 -1.43 11.07 -7.54
CA THR A 110 -1.72 10.58 -6.19
C THR A 110 -2.78 11.45 -5.51
N LEU A 111 -3.95 10.89 -5.21
CA LEU A 111 -5.00 11.56 -4.42
C LEU A 111 -4.95 11.19 -2.94
N ALA A 112 -4.59 9.93 -2.64
CA ALA A 112 -4.40 9.41 -1.30
C ALA A 112 -3.56 8.13 -1.39
N THR A 113 -2.64 7.94 -0.44
CA THR A 113 -1.76 6.75 -0.38
C THR A 113 -1.50 6.42 1.07
N ILE A 114 -1.74 5.22 1.57
CA ILE A 114 -1.33 4.82 2.93
C ILE A 114 -0.52 3.52 2.86
N THR A 115 0.55 3.40 3.66
CA THR A 115 1.23 2.11 3.81
C THR A 115 0.38 1.14 4.64
N LEU A 116 0.52 -0.16 4.40
CA LEU A 116 -0.17 -1.18 5.23
C LEU A 116 0.24 -1.05 6.71
N GLN A 117 1.50 -0.70 6.96
CA GLN A 117 2.05 -0.43 8.29
C GLN A 117 1.24 0.66 9.01
N ASN A 118 1.15 1.85 8.43
CA ASN A 118 0.43 2.96 9.04
C ASN A 118 -1.09 2.74 9.03
N TYR A 119 -1.64 2.02 8.06
CA TYR A 119 -3.05 1.66 8.03
C TYR A 119 -3.45 0.77 9.22
N TYR A 120 -2.72 -0.31 9.47
CA TYR A 120 -3.03 -1.20 10.61
C TYR A 120 -2.74 -0.53 11.97
N ARG A 121 -1.83 0.45 12.03
CA ARG A 121 -1.60 1.27 13.23
C ARG A 121 -2.78 2.17 13.60
N LEU A 122 -3.75 2.39 12.71
CA LEU A 122 -4.96 3.16 13.02
C LEU A 122 -5.94 2.42 13.95
N TYR A 123 -5.83 1.09 14.05
CA TYR A 123 -6.74 0.28 14.83
C TYR A 123 -6.38 0.33 16.32
N ASP A 124 -7.38 0.59 17.18
CA ASP A 124 -7.21 0.58 18.65
C ASP A 124 -6.72 -0.78 19.19
N ARG A 125 -7.13 -1.86 18.52
CA ARG A 125 -6.71 -3.23 18.82
C ARG A 125 -6.30 -3.93 17.53
N LEU A 126 -5.09 -4.49 17.55
CA LEU A 126 -4.53 -5.24 16.45
C LEU A 126 -4.11 -6.63 16.94
N ALA A 127 -4.46 -7.66 16.19
CA ALA A 127 -4.03 -9.04 16.40
C ALA A 127 -3.90 -9.73 15.05
N GLY A 128 -3.10 -10.80 14.99
CA GLY A 128 -2.90 -11.57 13.77
C GLY A 128 -2.59 -13.03 14.08
N MET A 129 -2.83 -13.90 13.10
CA MET A 129 -2.54 -15.33 13.20
C MET A 129 -1.83 -15.79 11.93
N THR A 130 -0.82 -16.64 12.10
CA THR A 130 -0.09 -17.27 11.00
C THR A 130 0.72 -18.45 11.55
N GLY A 131 1.01 -19.43 10.69
CA GLY A 131 1.87 -20.56 11.04
C GLY A 131 3.36 -20.23 11.07
N THR A 132 3.79 -19.07 10.57
CA THR A 132 5.21 -18.74 10.37
C THR A 132 5.56 -17.29 10.76
N ALA A 133 5.21 -16.86 11.97
CA ALA A 133 5.52 -15.50 12.48
C ALA A 133 6.83 -15.38 13.26
N GLU A 134 7.37 -16.48 13.78
CA GLU A 134 8.45 -16.43 14.78
C GLU A 134 9.74 -15.77 14.26
N THR A 135 10.07 -15.98 12.97
CA THR A 135 11.26 -15.37 12.35
C THR A 135 11.17 -13.85 12.27
N GLU A 136 9.95 -13.31 12.10
CA GLU A 136 9.69 -11.87 11.93
C GLU A 136 9.25 -11.18 13.23
N ALA A 137 9.41 -11.85 14.39
CA ALA A 137 8.91 -11.34 15.66
C ALA A 137 9.48 -9.95 16.02
N SER A 138 10.74 -9.69 15.69
CA SER A 138 11.38 -8.38 15.91
C SER A 138 10.77 -7.27 15.04
N GLU A 139 10.38 -7.58 13.79
CA GLU A 139 9.70 -6.65 12.89
C GLU A 139 8.27 -6.37 13.38
N PHE A 140 7.54 -7.40 13.83
CA PHE A 140 6.19 -7.23 14.39
C PHE A 140 6.17 -6.35 15.63
N VAL A 141 7.13 -6.54 16.55
CA VAL A 141 7.23 -5.71 17.75
C VAL A 141 7.64 -4.28 17.39
N SER A 142 8.66 -4.09 16.55
CA SER A 142 9.15 -2.75 16.23
C SER A 142 8.19 -1.93 15.37
N THR A 143 7.44 -2.59 14.47
CA THR A 143 6.51 -1.91 13.57
C THR A 143 5.12 -1.76 14.16
N TYR A 144 4.58 -2.81 14.79
CA TYR A 144 3.18 -2.85 15.24
C TYR A 144 3.00 -2.95 16.75
N GLY A 145 4.08 -3.09 17.52
CA GLY A 145 3.98 -3.40 18.95
C GLY A 145 3.39 -4.79 19.23
N LEU A 146 3.42 -5.70 18.25
CA LEU A 146 2.81 -7.02 18.37
C LEU A 146 3.83 -8.05 18.81
N HIS A 147 3.57 -8.72 19.93
CA HIS A 147 4.34 -9.87 20.37
C HIS A 147 3.88 -11.14 19.65
N VAL A 148 4.84 -11.95 19.22
CA VAL A 148 4.59 -13.26 18.63
C VAL A 148 4.63 -14.32 19.73
N VAL A 149 3.55 -15.06 19.88
CA VAL A 149 3.45 -16.18 20.84
C VAL A 149 3.30 -17.48 20.05
N PRO A 150 4.30 -18.39 20.09
CA PRO A 150 4.17 -19.70 19.46
C PRO A 150 3.17 -20.56 20.25
N ILE A 151 2.04 -20.91 19.61
CA ILE A 151 1.04 -21.78 20.20
C ILE A 151 1.44 -23.24 19.93
N PRO A 152 1.50 -24.13 20.95
CA PRO A 152 1.78 -25.54 20.74
C PRO A 152 0.79 -26.18 19.76
N THR A 153 1.27 -27.09 18.92
CA THR A 153 0.39 -27.84 18.02
C THR A 153 -0.52 -28.78 18.81
N HIS A 154 -1.73 -29.01 18.29
CA HIS A 154 -2.69 -29.94 18.91
C HIS A 154 -2.14 -31.37 19.02
N LYS A 155 -1.36 -31.80 18.02
CA LYS A 155 -0.66 -33.07 17.99
C LYS A 155 0.82 -32.86 17.63
N PRO A 156 1.74 -33.75 18.06
CA PRO A 156 3.15 -33.69 17.67
C PRO A 156 3.31 -33.78 16.16
N ILE A 157 4.25 -33.01 15.61
CA ILE A 157 4.56 -33.04 14.17
C ILE A 157 5.32 -34.33 13.85
N ALA A 158 4.80 -35.13 12.93
CA ALA A 158 5.42 -36.38 12.45
C ALA A 158 6.06 -36.23 11.05
N ARG A 159 6.01 -35.04 10.45
CA ARG A 159 6.59 -34.76 9.13
C ARG A 159 8.11 -34.90 9.15
N VAL A 160 8.65 -35.55 8.12
CA VAL A 160 10.09 -35.65 7.87
C VAL A 160 10.50 -34.61 6.82
N ASP A 161 11.29 -33.62 7.24
CA ASP A 161 11.86 -32.63 6.32
C ASP A 161 13.24 -33.12 5.85
N GLN A 162 13.32 -33.56 4.59
CA GLN A 162 14.54 -34.10 3.98
C GLN A 162 15.55 -32.99 3.65
N GLY A 163 16.82 -33.38 3.51
CA GLY A 163 17.85 -32.50 2.97
C GLY A 163 17.56 -32.08 1.53
N ASP A 164 18.10 -30.92 1.14
CA ASP A 164 17.95 -30.40 -0.22
C ASP A 164 18.83 -31.19 -1.20
N LEU A 165 18.29 -31.49 -2.39
CA LEU A 165 19.06 -32.05 -3.50
C LEU A 165 19.42 -30.92 -4.47
N ILE A 166 20.72 -30.73 -4.70
CA ILE A 166 21.23 -29.62 -5.51
C ILE A 166 21.86 -30.18 -6.78
N TYR A 167 21.39 -29.72 -7.93
CA TYR A 167 21.86 -30.12 -9.25
C TYR A 167 22.64 -29.01 -9.92
N LYS A 168 23.45 -29.38 -10.90
CA LYS A 168 24.28 -28.42 -11.63
C LYS A 168 23.47 -27.60 -12.64
N THR A 169 22.53 -28.24 -13.34
CA THR A 169 21.69 -27.61 -14.35
C THR A 169 20.21 -27.68 -13.98
N GLU A 170 19.43 -26.71 -14.47
CA GLU A 170 17.98 -26.68 -14.24
C GLU A 170 17.28 -27.89 -14.86
N ASP A 171 17.74 -28.36 -16.02
CA ASP A 171 17.14 -29.52 -16.70
C ASP A 171 17.38 -30.82 -15.94
N ALA A 172 18.58 -31.02 -15.37
CA ALA A 172 18.85 -32.19 -14.50
C ALA A 172 18.00 -32.17 -13.23
N LYS A 173 17.84 -30.99 -12.61
CA LYS A 173 16.92 -30.78 -11.47
C LYS A 173 15.50 -31.21 -11.83
N PHE A 174 14.96 -30.68 -12.93
CA PHE A 174 13.57 -30.98 -13.32
C PHE A 174 13.37 -32.44 -13.69
N GLN A 175 14.35 -33.09 -14.33
CA GLN A 175 14.28 -34.53 -14.60
C GLN A 175 14.22 -35.32 -13.28
N ALA A 176 15.06 -35.00 -12.31
CA ALA A 176 15.04 -35.65 -11.00
C ALA A 176 13.73 -35.42 -10.23
N CYS A 177 13.13 -34.22 -10.34
CA CYS A 177 11.81 -33.96 -9.78
C CYS A 177 10.75 -34.88 -10.40
N ILE A 178 10.76 -35.03 -11.73
CA ILE A 178 9.81 -35.86 -12.46
C ILE A 178 9.98 -37.34 -12.08
N ASP A 179 11.21 -37.83 -11.99
CA ASP A 179 11.49 -39.22 -11.62
C ASP A 179 10.95 -39.56 -10.22
N ASP A 180 11.15 -38.66 -9.23
CA ASP A 180 10.59 -38.80 -7.87
C ASP A 180 9.05 -38.71 -7.85
N ILE A 181 8.47 -37.79 -8.63
CA ILE A 181 7.00 -37.70 -8.78
C ILE A 181 6.44 -39.00 -9.35
N ILE A 182 7.07 -39.59 -10.38
CA ILE A 182 6.62 -40.84 -11.01
C ILE A 182 6.70 -41.99 -10.01
N GLU A 183 7.81 -42.13 -9.28
CA GLU A 183 7.99 -43.18 -8.28
C GLU A 183 6.89 -43.13 -7.21
N ARG A 184 6.63 -41.94 -6.66
CA ARG A 184 5.62 -41.73 -5.62
C ARG A 184 4.19 -41.86 -6.14
N ASN A 185 3.93 -41.35 -7.35
CA ASN A 185 2.63 -41.49 -8.00
C ASN A 185 2.31 -42.96 -8.27
N ALA A 186 3.28 -43.75 -8.76
CA ALA A 186 3.14 -45.18 -8.97
C ALA A 186 2.89 -45.95 -7.67
N ALA A 187 3.49 -45.51 -6.55
CA ALA A 187 3.18 -46.03 -5.21
C ALA A 187 1.80 -45.58 -4.68
N GLY A 188 1.19 -44.56 -5.29
CA GLY A 188 -0.09 -43.99 -4.90
C GLY A 188 -0.01 -42.85 -3.87
N GLN A 189 1.18 -42.38 -3.52
CA GLN A 189 1.35 -41.28 -2.57
C GLN A 189 0.95 -39.94 -3.21
N PRO A 190 0.14 -39.09 -2.55
CA PRO A 190 -0.18 -37.76 -3.07
C PRO A 190 1.03 -36.83 -3.03
N VAL A 191 1.20 -36.03 -4.08
CA VAL A 191 2.33 -35.11 -4.24
C VAL A 191 1.85 -33.68 -4.51
N LEU A 192 2.31 -32.74 -3.70
CA LEU A 192 2.18 -31.30 -3.93
C LEU A 192 3.53 -30.75 -4.39
N VAL A 193 3.57 -30.19 -5.59
CA VAL A 193 4.76 -29.55 -6.16
C VAL A 193 4.62 -28.03 -6.08
N GLY A 194 5.56 -27.36 -5.41
CA GLY A 194 5.63 -25.90 -5.35
C GLY A 194 6.67 -25.34 -6.30
N THR A 195 6.27 -24.45 -7.20
CA THR A 195 7.15 -23.72 -8.13
C THR A 195 7.13 -22.22 -7.83
N VAL A 196 8.13 -21.47 -8.28
CA VAL A 196 8.21 -20.02 -8.06
C VAL A 196 7.58 -19.16 -9.17
N SER A 197 7.30 -19.75 -10.34
CA SER A 197 6.74 -19.02 -11.47
C SER A 197 5.80 -19.88 -12.31
N VAL A 198 4.86 -19.21 -13.00
CA VAL A 198 3.91 -19.86 -13.91
C VAL A 198 4.64 -20.58 -15.04
N GLU A 199 5.66 -19.96 -15.62
CA GLU A 199 6.47 -20.57 -16.68
C GLU A 199 7.06 -21.93 -16.27
N LYS A 200 7.58 -22.02 -15.04
CA LYS A 200 8.15 -23.26 -14.50
C LYS A 200 7.09 -24.32 -14.21
N SER A 201 5.92 -23.92 -13.74
CA SER A 201 4.77 -24.83 -13.62
C SER A 201 4.36 -25.41 -14.97
N GLU A 202 4.27 -24.59 -16.02
CA GLU A 202 3.93 -25.05 -17.37
C GLU A 202 5.05 -25.92 -18.00
N LYS A 203 6.32 -25.63 -17.70
CA LYS A 203 7.46 -26.51 -18.07
C LYS A 203 7.31 -27.88 -17.41
N LEU A 204 7.09 -27.92 -16.10
CA LEU A 204 6.94 -29.17 -15.35
C LEU A 204 5.69 -29.94 -15.78
N SER A 205 4.58 -29.25 -15.99
CA SER A 205 3.32 -29.83 -16.49
C SER A 205 3.53 -30.57 -17.81
N ARG A 206 4.13 -29.92 -18.81
CA ARG A 206 4.46 -30.55 -20.10
C ARG A 206 5.41 -31.74 -19.96
N MET A 207 6.32 -31.73 -18.97
CA MET A 207 7.18 -32.88 -18.70
C MET A 207 6.40 -34.06 -18.10
N MET A 208 5.46 -33.79 -17.18
CA MET A 208 4.58 -34.81 -16.60
C MET A 208 3.60 -35.39 -17.63
N GLU A 209 3.03 -34.56 -18.52
CA GLU A 209 2.16 -35.02 -19.62
C GLU A 209 2.88 -36.01 -20.54
N LYS A 210 4.15 -35.73 -20.89
CA LYS A 210 4.98 -36.63 -21.72
C LYS A 210 5.21 -38.00 -21.07
N GLN A 211 5.19 -38.06 -19.74
CA GLN A 211 5.37 -39.28 -18.96
C GLN A 211 4.03 -39.94 -18.57
N GLY A 212 2.90 -39.35 -18.97
CA GLY A 212 1.56 -39.89 -18.70
C GLY A 212 1.08 -39.72 -17.25
N VAL A 213 1.68 -38.80 -16.49
CA VAL A 213 1.27 -38.51 -15.10
C VAL A 213 0.11 -37.52 -15.10
N ALA A 214 -1.06 -37.95 -14.65
CA ALA A 214 -2.21 -37.06 -14.47
C ALA A 214 -1.94 -36.09 -13.31
N HIS A 215 -2.12 -34.79 -13.56
CA HIS A 215 -1.85 -33.75 -12.57
C HIS A 215 -2.75 -32.53 -12.81
N GLU A 216 -2.89 -31.72 -11.76
CA GLU A 216 -3.61 -30.44 -11.81
C GLU A 216 -2.62 -29.28 -11.58
N VAL A 217 -2.78 -28.19 -12.33
CA VAL A 217 -1.92 -27.00 -12.23
C VAL A 217 -2.72 -25.81 -11.68
N LEU A 218 -2.21 -25.24 -10.59
CA LEU A 218 -2.79 -24.09 -9.89
C LEU A 218 -1.90 -22.88 -10.14
N ASN A 219 -2.39 -21.96 -10.98
CA ASN A 219 -1.69 -20.75 -11.41
C ASN A 219 -2.21 -19.47 -10.72
N ALA A 220 -2.92 -19.60 -9.60
CA ALA A 220 -3.51 -18.51 -8.81
C ALA A 220 -4.48 -17.58 -9.58
N LYS A 221 -5.07 -18.04 -10.70
CA LYS A 221 -6.00 -17.28 -11.56
C LYS A 221 -7.47 -17.45 -11.15
N GLN A 222 -7.87 -18.60 -10.63
CA GLN A 222 -9.28 -18.93 -10.36
C GLN A 222 -9.46 -19.50 -8.94
N HIS A 223 -9.57 -18.60 -7.96
CA HIS A 223 -9.64 -18.96 -6.54
C HIS A 223 -10.63 -20.06 -6.16
N HIS A 224 -11.88 -19.99 -6.63
CA HIS A 224 -12.91 -20.95 -6.23
C HIS A 224 -12.60 -22.35 -6.76
N ARG A 225 -12.22 -22.45 -8.04
CA ARG A 225 -11.88 -23.73 -8.67
C ARG A 225 -10.59 -24.32 -8.11
N GLU A 226 -9.61 -23.46 -7.78
CA GLU A 226 -8.36 -23.89 -7.16
C GLU A 226 -8.59 -24.44 -5.76
N ALA A 227 -9.49 -23.85 -4.98
CA ALA A 227 -9.87 -24.37 -3.67
C ALA A 227 -10.41 -25.80 -3.80
N ASP A 228 -11.31 -26.04 -4.75
CA ASP A 228 -11.87 -27.37 -5.00
C ASP A 228 -10.77 -28.39 -5.31
N ILE A 229 -9.81 -28.04 -6.17
CA ILE A 229 -8.68 -28.91 -6.51
C ILE A 229 -7.80 -29.19 -5.27
N VAL A 230 -7.46 -28.16 -4.49
CA VAL A 230 -6.59 -28.29 -3.30
C VAL A 230 -7.22 -29.18 -2.23
N THR A 231 -8.54 -29.10 -2.02
CA THR A 231 -9.23 -29.98 -1.06
C THR A 231 -9.17 -31.46 -1.46
N GLN A 232 -8.93 -31.75 -2.73
CA GLN A 232 -8.80 -33.11 -3.27
C GLN A 232 -7.35 -33.54 -3.50
N ALA A 233 -6.38 -32.64 -3.31
CA ALA A 233 -4.96 -32.91 -3.57
C ALA A 233 -4.34 -33.99 -2.65
N GLY A 234 -5.00 -34.32 -1.54
CA GLY A 234 -4.55 -35.37 -0.61
C GLY A 234 -5.07 -36.78 -0.93
N ARG A 235 -5.72 -36.98 -2.08
CA ARG A 235 -6.25 -38.28 -2.52
C ARG A 235 -5.16 -39.21 -3.07
N LEU A 236 -5.45 -40.50 -3.10
CA LEU A 236 -4.51 -41.52 -3.56
C LEU A 236 -4.06 -41.24 -5.02
N GLY A 237 -2.76 -41.13 -5.25
CA GLY A 237 -2.15 -40.86 -6.55
C GLY A 237 -2.41 -39.46 -7.11
N ALA A 238 -2.92 -38.52 -6.32
CA ALA A 238 -3.12 -37.15 -6.78
C ALA A 238 -1.78 -36.40 -6.90
N VAL A 239 -1.56 -35.71 -8.02
CA VAL A 239 -0.41 -34.81 -8.22
C VAL A 239 -0.94 -33.41 -8.48
N THR A 240 -0.47 -32.44 -7.71
CA THR A 240 -0.90 -31.05 -7.82
C THR A 240 0.31 -30.14 -7.89
N VAL A 241 0.39 -29.31 -8.92
CA VAL A 241 1.42 -28.29 -9.09
C VAL A 241 0.83 -26.94 -8.69
N ALA A 242 1.47 -26.25 -7.74
CA ALA A 242 1.07 -24.95 -7.26
C ALA A 242 2.17 -23.92 -7.54
N THR A 243 1.85 -22.86 -8.27
CA THR A 243 2.72 -21.70 -8.38
C THR A 243 2.65 -20.86 -7.10
N ASN A 244 3.79 -20.58 -6.48
CA ASN A 244 3.93 -19.76 -5.29
C ASN A 244 2.94 -20.15 -4.18
N MET A 245 1.96 -19.27 -3.92
CA MET A 245 0.94 -19.42 -2.88
C MET A 245 -0.44 -19.81 -3.44
N ALA A 246 -0.52 -20.40 -4.64
CA ALA A 246 -1.77 -20.95 -5.14
C ALA A 246 -2.35 -21.98 -4.14
N GLY A 247 -3.66 -21.93 -3.89
CA GLY A 247 -4.28 -22.73 -2.82
C GLY A 247 -4.05 -22.23 -1.38
N ALA A 248 -3.61 -20.98 -1.21
CA ALA A 248 -3.53 -20.37 0.13
C ALA A 248 -4.88 -20.32 0.84
N GLY A 249 -4.88 -20.64 2.15
CA GLY A 249 -6.08 -20.64 2.98
C GLY A 249 -6.92 -21.92 2.95
N VAL A 250 -6.64 -22.87 2.04
CA VAL A 250 -7.37 -24.13 1.93
C VAL A 250 -6.54 -25.29 2.46
N ASP A 251 -7.18 -26.17 3.23
CA ASP A 251 -6.51 -27.31 3.82
C ASP A 251 -6.54 -28.54 2.91
N ILE A 252 -5.36 -29.16 2.73
CA ILE A 252 -5.24 -30.44 2.02
C ILE A 252 -5.59 -31.56 3.01
N LEU A 253 -6.72 -32.22 2.79
CA LEU A 253 -7.17 -33.35 3.59
C LEU A 253 -6.68 -34.65 2.96
N LEU A 254 -6.01 -35.50 3.74
CA LEU A 254 -5.60 -36.83 3.28
C LEU A 254 -6.86 -37.68 3.03
N GLY A 255 -6.94 -38.29 1.84
CA GLY A 255 -8.12 -38.99 1.36
C GLY A 255 -9.16 -38.11 0.66
N GLY A 256 -8.97 -36.77 0.63
CA GLY A 256 -9.85 -35.81 -0.03
C GLY A 256 -11.01 -35.31 0.84
N ASN A 257 -11.66 -34.22 0.41
CA ASN A 257 -12.82 -33.66 1.09
C ASN A 257 -14.13 -34.32 0.59
N PRO A 258 -14.87 -35.06 1.44
CA PRO A 258 -16.12 -35.71 1.04
C PRO A 258 -17.25 -34.72 0.73
N GLU A 259 -17.29 -33.56 1.37
CA GLU A 259 -18.32 -32.53 1.14
C GLU A 259 -18.14 -31.90 -0.25
N GLY A 260 -16.91 -31.59 -0.63
CA GLY A 260 -16.61 -31.06 -1.97
C GLY A 260 -16.95 -32.04 -3.10
N LEU A 261 -16.72 -33.35 -2.88
CA LEU A 261 -17.11 -34.39 -3.83
C LEU A 261 -18.64 -34.52 -3.93
N ALA A 262 -19.34 -34.44 -2.79
CA ALA A 262 -20.79 -34.50 -2.76
C ALA A 262 -21.44 -33.29 -3.42
N ASP A 263 -20.91 -32.08 -3.21
CA ASP A 263 -21.41 -30.86 -3.87
C ASP A 263 -21.28 -30.96 -5.39
N ARG A 264 -20.10 -31.34 -5.89
CA ARG A 264 -19.84 -31.55 -7.31
C ARG A 264 -20.79 -32.57 -7.91
N ASP A 265 -20.95 -33.73 -7.27
CA ASP A 265 -21.78 -34.81 -7.79
C ASP A 265 -23.29 -34.44 -7.72
N THR A 266 -23.73 -33.72 -6.69
CA THR A 266 -25.11 -33.21 -6.58
C THR A 266 -25.43 -32.23 -7.72
N ARG A 267 -24.53 -31.29 -7.98
CA ARG A 267 -24.66 -30.34 -9.10
C ARG A 267 -24.58 -31.04 -10.46
N ALA A 268 -23.74 -32.06 -10.60
CA ALA A 268 -23.64 -32.87 -11.82
C ALA A 268 -24.92 -33.68 -12.10
N GLU A 269 -25.66 -34.06 -11.06
CA GLU A 269 -27.00 -34.65 -11.16
C GLU A 269 -28.10 -33.62 -11.50
N GLY A 270 -27.74 -32.34 -11.66
CA GLY A 270 -28.67 -31.26 -12.01
C GLY A 270 -29.49 -30.73 -10.83
N LEU A 271 -29.11 -31.09 -9.60
CA LEU A 271 -29.77 -30.65 -8.37
C LEU A 271 -29.02 -29.47 -7.76
N ASP A 272 -29.78 -28.50 -7.25
CA ASP A 272 -29.23 -27.41 -6.44
C ASP A 272 -29.01 -27.92 -4.99
N PRO A 273 -27.77 -27.95 -4.47
CA PRO A 273 -27.46 -28.40 -3.10
C PRO A 273 -28.28 -27.69 -2.02
N ASP A 274 -28.72 -26.46 -2.27
CA ASP A 274 -29.49 -25.68 -1.30
C ASP A 274 -31.01 -25.95 -1.34
N SER A 275 -31.50 -26.64 -2.37
CA SER A 275 -32.90 -27.10 -2.47
C SER A 275 -33.19 -28.25 -1.50
N ALA A 276 -34.47 -28.45 -1.11
CA ALA A 276 -34.83 -29.54 -0.19
C ALA A 276 -34.47 -30.94 -0.72
N GLU A 277 -34.65 -31.17 -2.02
CA GLU A 277 -34.27 -32.42 -2.69
C GLU A 277 -32.74 -32.54 -2.82
N GLY A 278 -32.06 -31.45 -3.16
CA GLY A 278 -30.60 -31.41 -3.24
C GLY A 278 -29.91 -31.62 -1.91
N ARG A 279 -30.43 -31.09 -0.79
CA ARG A 279 -29.88 -31.34 0.55
C ARG A 279 -29.93 -32.81 0.94
N SER A 280 -31.07 -33.47 0.71
CA SER A 280 -31.20 -34.90 1.02
C SER A 280 -30.26 -35.74 0.16
N ARG A 281 -30.09 -35.38 -1.12
CA ARG A 281 -29.15 -36.05 -2.01
C ARG A 281 -27.69 -35.80 -1.62
N PHE A 282 -27.36 -34.55 -1.29
CA PHE A 282 -26.04 -34.13 -0.82
C PHE A 282 -25.64 -34.90 0.44
N GLU A 283 -26.50 -34.97 1.45
CA GLU A 283 -26.25 -35.73 2.68
C GLU A 283 -25.98 -37.22 2.41
N ALA A 284 -26.75 -37.82 1.49
CA ALA A 284 -26.54 -39.21 1.08
C ALA A 284 -25.19 -39.40 0.36
N LEU A 285 -24.80 -38.47 -0.50
CA LEU A 285 -23.52 -38.49 -1.21
C LEU A 285 -22.35 -38.21 -0.27
N VAL A 286 -22.48 -37.31 0.71
CA VAL A 286 -21.47 -37.08 1.75
C VAL A 286 -21.20 -38.37 2.52
N ALA A 287 -22.24 -39.10 2.95
CA ALA A 287 -22.06 -40.36 3.66
C ALA A 287 -21.34 -41.42 2.80
N LYS A 288 -21.68 -41.50 1.50
CA LYS A 288 -21.03 -42.41 0.54
C LYS A 288 -19.57 -42.04 0.30
N HIS A 289 -19.29 -40.77 0.04
CA HIS A 289 -17.93 -40.28 -0.23
C HIS A 289 -17.07 -40.38 1.01
N LYS A 290 -17.61 -40.08 2.20
CA LYS A 290 -16.90 -40.22 3.47
C LYS A 290 -16.34 -41.62 3.68
N ALA A 291 -17.11 -42.67 3.37
CA ALA A 291 -16.62 -44.04 3.45
C ALA A 291 -15.44 -44.29 2.50
N THR A 292 -15.46 -43.70 1.29
CA THR A 292 -14.36 -43.81 0.31
C THR A 292 -13.14 -43.01 0.75
N THR A 293 -13.33 -41.76 1.17
CA THR A 293 -12.24 -40.86 1.60
C THR A 293 -11.57 -41.38 2.87
N ASP A 294 -12.30 -42.02 3.79
CA ASP A 294 -11.72 -42.62 4.99
C ASP A 294 -10.83 -43.83 4.65
N ILE A 295 -11.22 -44.65 3.66
CA ILE A 295 -10.40 -45.76 3.16
C ILE A 295 -9.15 -45.22 2.45
N GLU A 296 -9.31 -44.24 1.56
CA GLU A 296 -8.19 -43.60 0.87
C GLU A 296 -7.24 -42.94 1.87
N ARG A 297 -7.77 -42.26 2.90
CA ARG A 297 -6.99 -41.64 3.96
C ARG A 297 -6.07 -42.64 4.65
N ASN A 298 -6.60 -43.80 5.07
CA ASN A 298 -5.79 -44.82 5.72
C ASN A 298 -4.66 -45.32 4.81
N LYS A 299 -4.94 -45.55 3.52
CA LYS A 299 -3.90 -45.91 2.54
C LYS A 299 -2.84 -44.84 2.39
N VAL A 300 -3.26 -43.56 2.30
CA VAL A 300 -2.33 -42.44 2.18
C VAL A 300 -1.46 -42.30 3.44
N LEU A 301 -2.02 -42.54 4.64
CA LEU A 301 -1.26 -42.58 5.89
C LEU A 301 -0.22 -43.71 5.87
N ASP A 302 -0.58 -44.91 5.41
CA ASP A 302 0.33 -46.05 5.29
C ASP A 302 1.46 -45.80 4.27
N LEU A 303 1.19 -44.99 3.24
CA LEU A 303 2.16 -44.55 2.23
C LEU A 303 3.06 -43.38 2.70
N GLY A 304 2.92 -42.94 3.95
CA GLY A 304 3.75 -41.87 4.52
C GLY A 304 3.14 -40.47 4.40
N GLY A 305 1.87 -40.36 4.03
CA GLY A 305 1.13 -39.10 3.97
C GLY A 305 1.43 -38.24 2.73
N LEU A 306 1.13 -36.94 2.82
CA LEU A 306 1.37 -36.00 1.71
C LEU A 306 2.87 -35.74 1.53
N TYR A 307 3.36 -35.89 0.30
CA TYR A 307 4.69 -35.46 -0.07
C TYR A 307 4.67 -34.03 -0.65
N VAL A 308 5.56 -33.18 -0.17
CA VAL A 308 5.73 -31.80 -0.65
C VAL A 308 7.09 -31.66 -1.31
N LEU A 309 7.09 -31.33 -2.60
CA LEU A 309 8.28 -31.10 -3.40
C LEU A 309 8.40 -29.61 -3.73
N GLY A 310 9.47 -28.96 -3.30
CA GLY A 310 9.81 -27.60 -3.73
C GLY A 310 10.78 -27.64 -4.91
N THR A 311 10.48 -26.95 -6.01
CA THR A 311 11.37 -26.92 -7.19
C THR A 311 12.43 -25.83 -7.13
N GLU A 312 12.38 -24.98 -6.10
CA GLU A 312 13.23 -23.83 -5.87
C GLU A 312 13.09 -23.31 -4.43
N ARG A 313 14.07 -22.53 -3.98
CA ARG A 313 13.97 -21.74 -2.75
C ARG A 313 13.31 -20.41 -3.04
N HIS A 314 12.39 -20.00 -2.18
CA HIS A 314 11.85 -18.64 -2.23
C HIS A 314 12.86 -17.64 -1.63
N GLU A 315 12.61 -16.36 -1.87
CA GLU A 315 13.37 -15.25 -1.28
C GLU A 315 13.41 -15.26 0.25
N SER A 316 12.41 -15.90 0.88
CA SER A 316 12.33 -16.01 2.34
C SER A 316 12.08 -17.44 2.80
N ARG A 317 12.79 -17.84 3.85
CA ARG A 317 12.64 -19.13 4.53
C ARG A 317 11.23 -19.32 5.07
N ARG A 318 10.55 -18.23 5.42
CA ARG A 318 9.16 -18.23 5.89
C ARG A 318 8.21 -18.85 4.86
N ILE A 319 8.39 -18.53 3.59
CA ILE A 319 7.53 -19.00 2.48
C ILE A 319 7.82 -20.48 2.20
N ASP A 320 9.09 -20.87 2.20
CA ASP A 320 9.49 -22.28 2.08
C ASP A 320 8.86 -23.13 3.20
N ASN A 321 8.86 -22.63 4.44
CA ASN A 321 8.24 -23.32 5.57
C ASN A 321 6.71 -23.39 5.47
N GLN A 322 6.06 -22.42 4.81
CA GLN A 322 4.64 -22.51 4.52
C GLN A 322 4.33 -23.62 3.53
N LEU A 323 5.17 -23.80 2.50
CA LEU A 323 5.06 -24.90 1.56
C LEU A 323 5.22 -26.24 2.29
N ARG A 324 6.29 -26.41 3.09
CA ARG A 324 6.49 -27.61 3.94
C ARG A 324 5.31 -27.87 4.87
N GLY A 325 4.76 -26.80 5.45
CA GLY A 325 3.61 -26.81 6.36
C GLY A 325 2.29 -27.27 5.75
N ARG A 326 2.24 -27.50 4.43
CA ARG A 326 1.10 -28.16 3.78
C ARG A 326 1.02 -29.64 4.11
N SER A 327 2.14 -30.26 4.45
CA SER A 327 2.23 -31.67 4.87
C SER A 327 2.34 -31.82 6.40
N GLY A 328 1.96 -33.00 6.89
CA GLY A 328 2.07 -33.42 8.29
C GLY A 328 1.16 -32.68 9.26
N ARG A 329 -0.04 -32.31 8.80
CA ARG A 329 -1.03 -31.59 9.62
C ARG A 329 -1.70 -32.52 10.61
N GLN A 330 -2.09 -31.98 11.78
CA GLN A 330 -2.72 -32.76 12.85
C GLN A 330 -1.95 -34.05 13.21
N GLY A 331 -0.61 -34.00 13.14
CA GLY A 331 0.26 -35.13 13.46
C GLY A 331 0.26 -36.27 12.44
N ASP A 332 -0.33 -36.06 11.26
CA ASP A 332 -0.24 -37.02 10.17
C ASP A 332 1.24 -37.19 9.74
N PRO A 333 1.65 -38.39 9.27
CA PRO A 333 2.92 -38.56 8.59
C PRO A 333 2.96 -37.69 7.34
N GLY A 334 4.17 -37.37 6.91
CA GLY A 334 4.38 -36.54 5.74
C GLY A 334 5.86 -36.38 5.46
N GLU A 335 6.17 -35.97 4.25
CA GLU A 335 7.55 -35.73 3.84
C GLU A 335 7.65 -34.44 3.04
N SER A 336 8.75 -33.71 3.20
CA SER A 336 9.06 -32.57 2.33
C SER A 336 10.51 -32.61 1.85
N ARG A 337 10.74 -32.16 0.61
CA ARG A 337 12.09 -32.07 0.02
C ARG A 337 12.14 -30.92 -0.98
N PHE A 338 13.29 -30.26 -1.08
CA PHE A 338 13.56 -29.25 -2.09
C PHE A 338 14.60 -29.76 -3.10
N TYR A 339 14.33 -29.49 -4.37
CA TYR A 339 15.20 -29.77 -5.51
C TYR A 339 15.65 -28.42 -6.05
N LEU A 340 16.96 -28.19 -6.08
CA LEU A 340 17.57 -26.91 -6.40
C LEU A 340 18.57 -27.06 -7.54
N SER A 341 18.84 -25.98 -8.25
CA SER A 341 19.85 -25.90 -9.29
C SER A 341 20.79 -24.72 -9.03
N LEU A 342 22.04 -24.85 -9.46
CA LEU A 342 22.96 -23.72 -9.51
C LEU A 342 22.52 -22.65 -10.51
N GLU A 343 21.64 -22.97 -11.45
CA GLU A 343 21.08 -22.02 -12.42
C GLU A 343 19.81 -21.31 -11.92
N ASP A 344 19.31 -21.66 -10.72
CA ASP A 344 18.12 -21.03 -10.14
C ASP A 344 18.36 -19.54 -9.83
N GLU A 345 17.29 -18.74 -9.84
CA GLU A 345 17.39 -17.28 -9.76
C GLU A 345 18.08 -16.79 -8.48
N LEU A 346 17.68 -17.33 -7.32
CA LEU A 346 18.31 -17.02 -6.03
C LEU A 346 19.81 -17.35 -6.03
N MET A 347 20.16 -18.45 -6.69
CA MET A 347 21.53 -18.95 -6.75
C MET A 347 22.38 -18.09 -7.70
N ARG A 348 21.83 -17.70 -8.85
CA ARG A 348 22.46 -16.80 -9.82
C ARG A 348 22.76 -15.41 -9.25
N LEU A 349 21.88 -14.88 -8.42
CA LEU A 349 22.03 -13.53 -7.85
C LEU A 349 23.11 -13.45 -6.76
N PHE A 350 23.34 -14.52 -5.99
CA PHE A 350 24.13 -14.44 -4.75
C PHE A 350 25.35 -15.37 -4.67
N ALA A 351 25.58 -16.24 -5.65
CA ALA A 351 26.64 -17.24 -5.59
C ALA A 351 27.88 -16.90 -6.45
N THR A 352 28.33 -15.65 -6.41
CA THR A 352 29.60 -15.22 -7.03
C THR A 352 30.80 -15.77 -6.23
N GLY A 353 31.24 -16.98 -6.58
CA GLY A 353 32.53 -17.55 -6.13
C GLY A 353 32.48 -18.99 -5.62
N ALA A 354 31.50 -19.37 -4.81
CA ALA A 354 31.34 -20.76 -4.36
C ALA A 354 30.86 -21.68 -5.50
N MET A 355 30.06 -21.14 -6.42
CA MET A 355 29.63 -21.85 -7.63
C MET A 355 30.78 -22.12 -8.58
N ASP A 356 31.64 -21.14 -8.88
CA ASP A 356 32.74 -21.32 -9.85
C ASP A 356 33.66 -22.47 -9.45
N TRP A 357 33.87 -22.68 -8.14
CA TRP A 357 34.65 -23.79 -7.62
C TRP A 357 33.99 -25.16 -7.83
N VAL A 358 32.66 -25.25 -7.67
CA VAL A 358 31.90 -26.50 -7.88
C VAL A 358 31.70 -26.77 -9.38
N MET A 359 31.37 -25.73 -10.16
CA MET A 359 31.20 -25.75 -11.61
C MET A 359 32.52 -26.07 -12.34
N GLY A 360 33.66 -25.72 -11.74
CA GLY A 360 35.00 -26.07 -12.24
C GLY A 360 35.41 -27.53 -12.04
N ARG A 361 34.65 -28.32 -11.28
CA ARG A 361 34.84 -29.78 -11.17
C ARG A 361 34.01 -30.50 -12.24
N ALA A 362 34.60 -31.51 -12.88
CA ALA A 362 33.92 -32.42 -13.80
C ALA A 362 32.99 -33.39 -13.02
N LEU A 363 31.94 -32.84 -12.42
CA LEU A 363 30.85 -33.58 -11.81
C LEU A 363 29.78 -33.84 -12.89
N PRO A 364 29.24 -35.07 -12.99
CA PRO A 364 28.07 -35.35 -13.83
C PRO A 364 26.90 -34.45 -13.44
N ASP A 365 26.13 -33.99 -14.43
CA ASP A 365 25.04 -33.04 -14.20
C ASP A 365 23.84 -33.65 -13.45
N ASP A 366 23.71 -34.99 -13.47
CA ASP A 366 22.63 -35.80 -12.91
C ASP A 366 22.85 -36.27 -11.46
N VAL A 367 24.04 -36.07 -10.89
CA VAL A 367 24.35 -36.50 -9.52
C VAL A 367 24.08 -35.35 -8.53
N PRO A 368 23.21 -35.55 -7.52
CA PRO A 368 22.91 -34.51 -6.55
C PRO A 368 24.12 -34.19 -5.66
N LEU A 369 24.33 -32.91 -5.43
CA LEU A 369 25.37 -32.37 -4.57
C LEU A 369 24.87 -32.24 -3.14
N GLU A 370 25.04 -33.28 -2.33
CA GLU A 370 24.77 -33.23 -0.89
C GLU A 370 25.97 -32.61 -0.14
N ALA A 371 26.23 -31.32 -0.38
CA ALA A 371 27.30 -30.60 0.28
C ALA A 371 26.75 -29.61 1.31
N LYS A 372 26.98 -29.87 2.60
CA LYS A 372 26.65 -28.95 3.72
C LYS A 372 27.13 -27.51 3.48
N MET A 373 28.21 -27.33 2.70
CA MET A 373 28.73 -26.02 2.29
C MET A 373 27.76 -25.25 1.39
N VAL A 374 27.10 -25.93 0.46
CA VAL A 374 26.16 -25.32 -0.51
C VAL A 374 24.84 -24.98 0.19
N THR A 375 24.33 -25.84 1.07
CA THR A 375 23.17 -25.52 1.92
C THR A 375 23.39 -24.23 2.73
N ARG A 376 24.57 -24.06 3.35
CA ARG A 376 24.92 -22.82 4.06
C ARG A 376 25.09 -21.60 3.14
N ALA A 377 25.43 -21.79 1.87
CA ALA A 377 25.48 -20.70 0.91
C ALA A 377 24.06 -20.24 0.54
N ILE A 378 23.14 -21.19 0.33
CA ILE A 378 21.72 -20.93 0.09
C ILE A 378 21.09 -20.19 1.28
N GLU A 379 21.30 -20.66 2.51
CA GLU A 379 20.77 -19.98 3.71
C GLU A 379 21.30 -18.54 3.83
N ARG A 380 22.57 -18.31 3.50
CA ARG A 380 23.14 -16.95 3.48
C ARG A 380 22.50 -16.07 2.40
N ALA A 381 22.28 -16.61 1.21
CA ALA A 381 21.60 -15.88 0.13
C ALA A 381 20.17 -15.47 0.55
N GLN A 382 19.38 -16.39 1.13
CA GLN A 382 18.05 -16.08 1.65
C GLN A 382 18.10 -14.99 2.72
N ASN A 383 19.00 -15.10 3.71
CA ASN A 383 19.13 -14.08 4.76
C ASN A 383 19.51 -12.70 4.20
N THR A 384 20.35 -12.64 3.16
CA THR A 384 20.70 -11.38 2.48
C THR A 384 19.48 -10.77 1.79
N VAL A 385 18.70 -11.58 1.06
CA VAL A 385 17.47 -11.11 0.41
C VAL A 385 16.43 -10.66 1.44
N GLU A 386 16.23 -11.43 2.51
CA GLU A 386 15.34 -11.06 3.61
C GLU A 386 15.75 -9.74 4.26
N GLY A 387 17.04 -9.59 4.58
CA GLY A 387 17.57 -8.35 5.16
C GLY A 387 17.36 -7.14 4.25
N ARG A 388 17.57 -7.32 2.94
CA ARG A 388 17.32 -6.27 1.95
C ARG A 388 15.85 -5.92 1.80
N ASN A 389 14.97 -6.92 1.78
CA ASN A 389 13.53 -6.71 1.73
C ASN A 389 13.04 -6.01 3.02
N ALA A 390 13.60 -6.35 4.17
CA ALA A 390 13.32 -5.67 5.44
C ALA A 390 13.79 -4.20 5.42
N GLU A 391 14.98 -3.92 4.88
CA GLU A 391 15.46 -2.55 4.71
C GLU A 391 14.58 -1.75 3.74
N THR A 392 14.15 -2.35 2.64
CA THR A 392 13.22 -1.74 1.69
C THR A 392 11.90 -1.36 2.37
N ARG A 393 11.30 -2.28 3.14
CA ARG A 393 10.08 -1.99 3.93
C ARG A 393 10.30 -0.90 4.96
N LYS A 394 11.44 -0.91 5.67
CA LYS A 394 11.81 0.11 6.65
C LYS A 394 11.94 1.49 5.97
N ASN A 395 12.56 1.55 4.80
CA ASN A 395 12.68 2.79 4.04
C ASN A 395 11.31 3.30 3.61
N VAL A 396 10.46 2.44 3.04
CA VAL A 396 9.06 2.80 2.67
C VAL A 396 8.31 3.38 3.88
N LEU A 397 8.40 2.74 5.05
CA LEU A 397 7.79 3.25 6.27
C LEU A 397 8.38 4.60 6.71
N LYS A 398 9.71 4.75 6.68
CA LYS A 398 10.40 5.99 7.08
C LYS A 398 9.94 7.20 6.26
N TYR A 399 9.80 7.05 4.94
CA TYR A 399 9.29 8.12 4.08
C TYR A 399 7.80 8.39 4.32
N ASP A 400 7.00 7.33 4.52
CA ASP A 400 5.56 7.47 4.79
C ASP A 400 5.28 8.07 6.18
N GLU A 401 6.15 7.92 7.18
CA GLU A 401 5.97 8.52 8.50
C GLU A 401 5.85 10.05 8.43
N VAL A 402 6.65 10.70 7.57
CA VAL A 402 6.53 12.17 7.33
C VAL A 402 5.18 12.50 6.72
N MET A 403 4.77 11.77 5.68
CA MET A 403 3.46 11.97 5.03
C MET A 403 2.28 11.64 5.94
N ASN A 404 2.46 10.68 6.85
CA ASN A 404 1.44 10.25 7.80
C ASN A 404 1.16 11.35 8.82
N GLU A 405 2.18 12.03 9.36
CA GLU A 405 1.98 13.16 10.27
C GLU A 405 1.25 14.33 9.60
N GLN A 406 1.67 14.71 8.39
CA GLN A 406 1.00 15.76 7.61
C GLN A 406 -0.47 15.42 7.36
N ARG A 407 -0.72 14.18 6.95
CA ARG A 407 -2.07 13.69 6.67
C ARG A 407 -2.95 13.64 7.90
N LYS A 408 -2.43 13.25 9.07
CA LYS A 408 -3.21 13.28 10.33
C LYS A 408 -3.75 14.68 10.59
N VAL A 409 -2.96 15.72 10.34
CA VAL A 409 -3.40 17.12 10.48
C VAL A 409 -4.51 17.42 9.47
N ILE A 410 -4.28 17.15 8.19
CA ILE A 410 -5.25 17.44 7.13
C ILE A 410 -6.55 16.66 7.30
N TYR A 411 -6.48 15.38 7.65
CA TYR A 411 -7.66 14.53 7.80
C TYR A 411 -8.45 14.88 9.06
N ARG A 412 -7.78 15.23 10.15
CA ARG A 412 -8.45 15.77 11.35
C ARG A 412 -9.18 17.06 11.01
N ARG A 413 -8.53 17.98 10.29
CA ARG A 413 -9.11 19.25 9.86
C ARG A 413 -10.33 19.05 8.95
N ARG A 414 -10.21 18.18 7.95
CA ARG A 414 -11.34 17.80 7.06
C ARG A 414 -12.49 17.19 7.86
N GLY A 415 -12.19 16.30 8.81
CA GLY A 415 -13.19 15.70 9.70
C GLY A 415 -13.96 16.75 10.49
N GLN A 416 -13.25 17.69 11.15
CA GLN A 416 -13.88 18.79 11.90
C GLN A 416 -14.83 19.63 11.03
N ILE A 417 -14.44 19.94 9.80
CA ILE A 417 -15.27 20.69 8.86
C ILE A 417 -16.52 19.90 8.46
N LEU A 418 -16.36 18.61 8.16
CA LEU A 418 -17.47 17.72 7.81
C LEU A 418 -18.44 17.49 8.97
N ASP A 419 -17.94 17.48 10.20
CA ASP A 419 -18.72 17.36 11.44
C ASP A 419 -19.45 18.67 11.82
N GLY A 420 -19.28 19.73 11.02
CA GLY A 420 -20.02 20.98 11.19
C GLY A 420 -19.36 22.01 12.12
N ALA A 421 -18.03 21.99 12.27
CA ALA A 421 -17.31 22.98 13.05
C ALA A 421 -17.67 24.44 12.69
N ASP A 422 -17.67 25.30 13.70
CA ASP A 422 -17.71 26.75 13.55
C ASP A 422 -16.30 27.24 13.22
N LEU A 423 -16.15 27.93 12.08
CA LEU A 423 -14.86 28.42 11.59
C LEU A 423 -14.70 29.93 11.79
N ARG A 424 -15.60 30.60 12.52
CA ARG A 424 -15.54 32.06 12.73
C ARG A 424 -14.24 32.52 13.36
N ASP A 425 -13.92 31.95 14.53
CA ASP A 425 -12.76 32.38 15.30
C ASP A 425 -11.47 32.15 14.51
N GLU A 426 -11.38 31.03 13.80
CA GLU A 426 -10.26 30.76 12.88
C GLU A 426 -10.25 31.66 11.66
N ALA A 427 -11.41 32.06 11.12
CA ALA A 427 -11.47 33.03 10.03
C ALA A 427 -10.92 34.38 10.46
N LEU A 428 -11.22 34.82 11.69
CA LEU A 428 -10.68 36.04 12.26
C LEU A 428 -9.18 35.93 12.56
N GLU A 429 -8.70 34.77 13.01
CA GLU A 429 -7.27 34.49 13.20
C GLU A 429 -6.52 34.51 11.86
N TYR A 430 -7.03 33.84 10.82
CA TYR A 430 -6.40 33.88 9.50
C TYR A 430 -6.40 35.27 8.88
N LEU A 431 -7.40 36.09 9.19
CA LEU A 431 -7.47 37.47 8.75
C LEU A 431 -6.42 38.33 9.45
N ASP A 432 -6.24 38.17 10.76
CA ASP A 432 -5.14 38.80 11.53
C ASP A 432 -3.77 38.40 10.96
N ASP A 433 -3.56 37.10 10.77
CA ASP A 433 -2.32 36.54 10.21
C ASP A 433 -2.03 37.09 8.80
N ALA A 434 -3.05 37.18 7.94
CA ALA A 434 -2.91 37.70 6.58
C ALA A 434 -2.55 39.20 6.57
N VAL A 435 -3.17 39.99 7.45
CA VAL A 435 -2.84 41.42 7.63
C VAL A 435 -1.41 41.56 8.15
N GLY A 436 -1.05 40.83 9.20
CA GLY A 436 0.28 40.81 9.78
C GLY A 436 1.35 40.42 8.77
N ALA A 437 1.11 39.38 7.96
CA ALA A 437 2.02 38.95 6.92
C ALA A 437 2.19 39.99 5.81
N ALA A 438 1.11 40.65 5.38
CA ALA A 438 1.17 41.71 4.39
C ALA A 438 1.99 42.91 4.91
N VAL A 439 1.69 43.41 6.12
CA VAL A 439 2.44 44.51 6.74
C VAL A 439 3.91 44.14 6.92
N ALA A 440 4.22 42.95 7.43
CA ALA A 440 5.61 42.51 7.61
C ALA A 440 6.39 42.39 6.30
N THR A 441 5.71 42.06 5.19
CA THR A 441 6.33 41.90 3.86
C THR A 441 6.65 43.25 3.21
N TYR A 442 5.75 44.22 3.30
CA TYR A 442 5.87 45.52 2.62
C TYR A 442 6.39 46.65 3.53
N CYS A 443 6.37 46.46 4.84
CA CYS A 443 6.87 47.38 5.86
C CYS A 443 7.95 46.69 6.71
N VAL A 444 9.07 46.29 6.08
CA VAL A 444 10.13 45.45 6.69
C VAL A 444 10.90 46.17 7.82
N SER A 445 10.90 47.50 7.81
CA SER A 445 11.69 48.37 8.69
C SER A 445 10.76 49.25 9.54
N ASP A 446 11.23 49.70 10.71
CA ASP A 446 10.50 50.69 11.53
C ASP A 446 10.53 52.11 10.92
N ILE A 447 11.25 52.30 9.80
CA ILE A 447 11.37 53.57 9.09
C ILE A 447 10.26 53.69 8.05
N ALA A 448 9.35 54.66 8.24
CA ALA A 448 8.20 54.88 7.36
C ALA A 448 8.57 55.16 5.89
N GLU A 449 9.75 55.73 5.63
CA GLU A 449 10.25 56.03 4.28
C GLU A 449 10.64 54.76 3.49
N GLU A 450 10.86 53.63 4.17
CA GLU A 450 11.23 52.34 3.55
C GLU A 450 10.01 51.45 3.28
N TRP A 451 8.79 51.92 3.61
CA TRP A 451 7.55 51.16 3.41
C TRP A 451 7.07 51.25 1.97
N ASP A 452 6.70 50.11 1.39
CA ASP A 452 6.03 50.05 0.08
C ASP A 452 4.50 50.05 0.27
N LEU A 453 3.96 51.25 0.54
CA LEU A 453 2.53 51.43 0.80
C LEU A 453 1.65 51.18 -0.43
N GLU A 454 2.18 51.39 -1.64
CA GLU A 454 1.46 51.11 -2.89
C GLU A 454 1.29 49.60 -3.10
N ALA A 455 2.34 48.82 -2.85
CA ALA A 455 2.28 47.37 -2.92
C ALA A 455 1.41 46.79 -1.79
N LEU A 456 1.51 47.33 -0.56
CA LEU A 456 0.64 46.93 0.55
C LEU A 456 -0.85 47.14 0.23
N LEU A 457 -1.20 48.29 -0.36
CA LEU A 457 -2.58 48.58 -0.77
C LEU A 457 -3.06 47.64 -1.89
N THR A 458 -2.17 47.28 -2.81
CA THR A 458 -2.46 46.33 -3.90
C THR A 458 -2.70 44.92 -3.36
N GLU A 459 -1.91 44.48 -2.38
CA GLU A 459 -2.10 43.19 -1.71
C GLU A 459 -3.39 43.17 -0.89
N ALA A 460 -3.66 44.22 -0.10
CA ALA A 460 -4.90 44.34 0.66
C ALA A 460 -6.16 44.23 -0.23
N LYS A 461 -6.15 44.90 -1.39
CA LYS A 461 -7.22 44.80 -2.40
C LYS A 461 -7.38 43.41 -3.01
N THR A 462 -6.32 42.59 -2.98
CA THR A 462 -6.36 41.20 -3.45
C THR A 462 -6.98 40.28 -2.40
N LEU A 463 -6.82 40.59 -1.11
CA LEU A 463 -7.38 39.84 0.01
C LEU A 463 -8.86 40.15 0.24
N TRP A 464 -9.26 41.43 0.18
CA TRP A 464 -10.66 41.88 0.23
C TRP A 464 -10.87 43.17 -0.57
N PRO A 465 -12.12 43.55 -0.91
CA PRO A 465 -12.40 44.81 -1.61
C PRO A 465 -12.21 46.04 -0.71
N SER A 466 -10.97 46.32 -0.32
CA SER A 466 -10.58 47.46 0.53
C SER A 466 -10.95 48.81 -0.11
N GLN A 467 -11.46 49.72 0.72
CA GLN A 467 -11.78 51.10 0.36
C GLN A 467 -10.77 52.09 0.93
N ILE A 468 -9.69 51.62 1.55
CA ILE A 468 -8.64 52.49 2.06
C ILE A 468 -7.93 53.19 0.89
N GLU A 469 -7.75 54.50 1.02
CA GLU A 469 -6.96 55.29 0.08
C GLU A 469 -5.51 55.37 0.54
N LEU A 470 -4.58 55.51 -0.41
CA LEU A 470 -3.14 55.59 -0.11
C LEU A 470 -2.79 56.70 0.90
N ALA A 471 -3.51 57.82 0.84
CA ALA A 471 -3.35 58.94 1.78
C ALA A 471 -3.60 58.55 3.25
N ALA A 472 -4.42 57.53 3.51
CA ALA A 472 -4.65 57.03 4.87
C ALA A 472 -3.47 56.19 5.38
N PHE A 473 -2.79 55.46 4.49
CA PHE A 473 -1.54 54.75 4.83
C PHE A 473 -0.38 55.70 5.05
N GLU A 474 -0.25 56.76 4.24
CA GLU A 474 0.78 57.79 4.42
C GLU A 474 0.66 58.54 5.76
N ALA A 475 -0.54 58.60 6.33
CA ALA A 475 -0.80 59.22 7.62
C ALA A 475 -0.45 58.32 8.82
N ALA A 476 -0.16 57.04 8.60
CA ALA A 476 0.17 56.09 9.66
C ALA A 476 1.59 56.33 10.20
N SER A 477 1.73 56.31 11.51
CA SER A 477 3.00 56.58 12.20
C SER A 477 3.74 55.32 12.64
N SER A 478 3.10 54.15 12.54
CA SER A 478 3.71 52.85 12.87
C SER A 478 3.12 51.70 12.06
N THR A 479 3.87 50.60 11.96
CA THR A 479 3.40 49.34 11.37
C THR A 479 2.19 48.76 12.12
N GLN A 480 2.11 48.99 13.44
CA GLN A 480 0.94 48.61 14.24
C GLN A 480 -0.32 49.40 13.84
N GLU A 481 -0.20 50.70 13.55
CA GLU A 481 -1.34 51.50 13.08
C GLU A 481 -1.81 51.04 11.70
N LEU A 482 -0.89 50.67 10.80
CA LEU A 482 -1.24 50.09 9.50
C LEU A 482 -1.95 48.73 9.65
N HIS A 483 -1.43 47.89 10.55
CA HIS A 483 -2.04 46.62 10.89
C HIS A 483 -3.46 46.79 11.42
N ASP A 484 -3.64 47.61 12.46
CA ASP A 484 -4.94 47.82 13.11
C ASP A 484 -5.95 48.42 12.12
N MET A 485 -5.52 49.35 11.26
CA MET A 485 -6.38 49.95 10.24
C MET A 485 -6.87 48.92 9.22
N LEU A 486 -5.98 48.06 8.72
CA LEU A 486 -6.32 46.99 7.79
C LEU A 486 -7.22 45.93 8.45
N TYR A 487 -6.89 45.53 9.68
CA TYR A 487 -7.63 44.54 10.44
C TYR A 487 -9.06 45.02 10.76
N ASP A 488 -9.21 46.25 11.23
CA ASP A 488 -10.51 46.83 11.57
C ASP A 488 -11.43 46.94 10.35
N GLU A 489 -10.89 47.33 9.18
CA GLU A 489 -11.66 47.35 7.93
C GLU A 489 -12.11 45.93 7.54
N ALA A 490 -11.18 44.98 7.56
CA ALA A 490 -11.45 43.60 7.18
C ALA A 490 -12.46 42.93 8.14
N LEU A 491 -12.35 43.18 9.45
CA LEU A 491 -13.31 42.74 10.46
C LEU A 491 -14.70 43.35 10.21
N ALA A 492 -14.78 44.66 9.98
CA ALA A 492 -16.04 45.34 9.71
C ALA A 492 -16.73 44.78 8.46
N LEU A 493 -15.97 44.46 7.41
CA LEU A 493 -16.48 43.83 6.19
C LEU A 493 -16.97 42.40 6.44
N TYR A 494 -16.22 41.61 7.22
CA TYR A 494 -16.62 40.26 7.60
C TYR A 494 -17.93 40.25 8.42
N GLU A 495 -18.05 41.13 9.42
CA GLU A 495 -19.28 41.28 10.22
C GLU A 495 -20.46 41.84 9.43
N ALA A 496 -20.22 42.70 8.44
CA ALA A 496 -21.25 43.17 7.53
C ALA A 496 -21.82 42.01 6.70
N ARG A 497 -20.96 41.11 6.22
CA ARG A 497 -21.38 39.90 5.48
C ARG A 497 -22.13 38.92 6.36
N GLU A 498 -21.69 38.71 7.60
CA GLU A 498 -22.41 37.86 8.55
C GLU A 498 -23.84 38.37 8.79
N ARG A 499 -24.03 39.69 8.84
CA ARG A 499 -25.35 40.32 8.95
C ARG A 499 -26.18 40.21 7.66
N GLU A 500 -25.57 40.28 6.49
CA GLU A 500 -26.25 40.19 5.19
C GLU A 500 -26.74 38.76 4.89
N LEU A 501 -25.85 37.77 5.06
CA LEU A 501 -26.12 36.37 4.70
C LEU A 501 -26.80 35.59 5.82
N GLY A 502 -26.62 36.04 7.07
CA GLY A 502 -27.01 35.30 8.26
C GLY A 502 -25.94 34.27 8.68
N GLU A 503 -25.79 34.09 9.98
CA GLU A 503 -24.80 33.20 10.59
C GLU A 503 -24.85 31.75 10.04
N PRO A 504 -26.00 31.05 9.93
CA PRO A 504 -26.01 29.66 9.47
C PRO A 504 -25.51 29.50 8.03
N VAL A 505 -25.83 30.46 7.15
CA VAL A 505 -25.44 30.44 5.74
C VAL A 505 -23.96 30.74 5.61
N LEU A 506 -23.46 31.76 6.32
CA LEU A 506 -22.04 32.10 6.28
C LEU A 506 -21.16 30.96 6.80
N ARG A 507 -21.53 30.30 7.91
CA ARG A 507 -20.84 29.12 8.43
C ARG A 507 -20.81 27.97 7.41
N GLN A 508 -21.89 27.77 6.67
CA GLN A 508 -21.92 26.75 5.61
C GLN A 508 -20.99 27.11 4.44
N VAL A 509 -20.98 28.37 4.02
CA VAL A 509 -20.09 28.87 2.97
C VAL A 509 -18.63 28.71 3.38
N GLU A 510 -18.26 29.12 4.60
CA GLU A 510 -16.91 28.96 5.14
C GLU A 510 -16.46 27.50 5.10
N ARG A 511 -17.29 26.56 5.58
CA ARG A 511 -16.97 25.13 5.55
C ARG A 511 -16.77 24.60 4.12
N GLN A 512 -17.65 24.96 3.19
CA GLN A 512 -17.56 24.52 1.79
C GLN A 512 -16.31 25.08 1.10
N VAL A 513 -16.03 26.37 1.31
CA VAL A 513 -14.84 27.05 0.77
C VAL A 513 -13.57 26.42 1.35
N MET A 514 -13.48 26.28 2.67
CA MET A 514 -12.33 25.69 3.34
C MET A 514 -12.06 24.26 2.86
N LEU A 515 -13.10 23.41 2.78
CA LEU A 515 -12.94 22.03 2.34
C LEU A 515 -12.42 21.95 0.90
N ARG A 516 -12.92 22.79 0.00
CA ARG A 516 -12.47 22.84 -1.40
C ARG A 516 -11.02 23.29 -1.52
N ILE A 517 -10.62 24.30 -0.73
CA ILE A 517 -9.24 24.81 -0.71
C ILE A 517 -8.29 23.74 -0.19
N ILE A 518 -8.61 23.11 0.95
CA ILE A 518 -7.81 22.01 1.52
C ILE A 518 -7.64 20.90 0.47
N ASP A 519 -8.71 20.45 -0.17
CA ASP A 519 -8.64 19.36 -1.15
C ASP A 519 -7.83 19.73 -2.39
N GLN A 520 -7.86 20.98 -2.84
CA GLN A 520 -7.03 21.45 -3.96
C GLN A 520 -5.56 21.54 -3.57
N ARG A 521 -5.24 22.25 -2.48
CA ARG A 521 -3.88 22.46 -2.00
C ARG A 521 -3.21 21.15 -1.58
N TRP A 522 -3.94 20.26 -0.93
CA TRP A 522 -3.44 18.93 -0.55
C TRP A 522 -3.09 18.07 -1.76
N ARG A 523 -3.93 18.03 -2.81
CA ARG A 523 -3.61 17.29 -4.05
C ARG A 523 -2.38 17.84 -4.75
N GLN A 524 -2.22 19.16 -4.77
CA GLN A 524 -1.02 19.79 -5.30
C GLN A 524 0.22 19.41 -4.48
N HIS A 525 0.14 19.51 -3.16
CA HIS A 525 1.22 19.11 -2.25
C HIS A 525 1.62 17.65 -2.42
N LEU A 526 0.66 16.72 -2.57
CA LEU A 526 0.95 15.32 -2.84
C LEU A 526 1.77 15.14 -4.13
N ARG A 527 1.44 15.88 -5.19
CA ARG A 527 2.20 15.85 -6.44
C ARG A 527 3.61 16.39 -6.26
N GLU A 528 3.76 17.50 -5.55
CA GLU A 528 5.08 18.09 -5.29
C GLU A 528 5.94 17.18 -4.40
N MET A 529 5.33 16.50 -3.43
CA MET A 529 5.99 15.49 -2.61
C MET A 529 6.43 14.26 -3.41
N ASP A 530 5.63 13.80 -4.39
CA ASP A 530 6.05 12.73 -5.29
C ASP A 530 7.29 13.15 -6.11
N LEU A 531 7.31 14.36 -6.66
CA LEU A 531 8.47 14.91 -7.39
C LEU A 531 9.70 15.04 -6.48
N LEU A 532 9.53 15.50 -5.24
CA LEU A 532 10.61 15.59 -4.26
C LEU A 532 11.22 14.19 -3.99
N ARG A 533 10.38 13.16 -3.89
CA ARG A 533 10.82 11.79 -3.56
C ARG A 533 11.74 11.23 -4.62
N GLU A 534 11.49 11.56 -5.88
CA GLU A 534 12.30 11.14 -7.02
C GLU A 534 13.70 11.79 -6.97
N GLY A 535 13.74 13.10 -6.70
CA GLY A 535 14.99 13.87 -6.68
C GLY A 535 15.85 13.66 -5.43
N ILE A 536 15.26 13.28 -4.30
CA ILE A 536 15.95 13.25 -3.01
C ILE A 536 17.10 12.24 -2.96
N HIS A 537 17.03 11.17 -3.74
CA HIS A 537 18.04 10.13 -3.79
C HIS A 537 19.37 10.62 -4.40
N LEU A 538 19.33 11.65 -5.25
CA LEU A 538 20.53 12.29 -5.80
C LEU A 538 21.32 13.05 -4.73
N ARG A 539 20.68 13.48 -3.63
CA ARG A 539 21.36 14.13 -2.50
C ARG A 539 22.32 13.19 -1.76
N ALA A 540 22.10 11.87 -1.85
CA ALA A 540 23.00 10.87 -1.30
C ALA A 540 24.42 10.96 -1.88
N MET A 541 24.56 11.44 -3.14
CA MET A 541 25.86 11.67 -3.77
C MET A 541 26.66 12.79 -3.06
N GLY A 542 25.98 13.72 -2.41
CA GLY A 542 26.58 14.80 -1.62
C GLY A 542 26.85 14.44 -0.15
N GLN A 543 26.84 13.15 0.23
CA GLN A 543 27.01 12.66 1.60
C GLN A 543 25.98 13.20 2.61
N LYS A 544 24.80 13.63 2.14
CA LYS A 544 23.66 13.98 3.00
C LYS A 544 22.70 12.79 3.11
N ASP A 545 22.10 12.60 4.28
CA ASP A 545 21.06 11.58 4.48
C ASP A 545 19.76 11.99 3.76
N PRO A 546 19.32 11.25 2.72
CA PRO A 546 18.13 11.62 1.94
C PRO A 546 16.85 11.74 2.76
N ALA A 547 16.70 10.89 3.79
CA ALA A 547 15.49 10.90 4.60
C ALA A 547 15.39 12.14 5.51
N THR A 548 16.53 12.63 5.99
CA THR A 548 16.57 13.89 6.77
C THR A 548 16.23 15.08 5.89
N GLU A 549 16.76 15.13 4.66
CA GLU A 549 16.43 16.18 3.69
C GLU A 549 14.95 16.09 3.25
N TRP A 550 14.42 14.88 3.04
CA TRP A 550 13.00 14.63 2.79
C TRP A 550 12.10 15.20 3.89
N GLN A 551 12.48 14.95 5.16
CA GLN A 551 11.73 15.48 6.29
C GLN A 551 11.79 17.01 6.35
N ARG A 552 12.95 17.62 6.11
CA ARG A 552 13.12 19.08 6.14
C ARG A 552 12.34 19.75 5.01
N GLU A 553 12.63 19.40 3.76
CA GLU A 553 11.99 20.01 2.58
C GLU A 553 10.47 19.71 2.58
N GLY A 554 10.07 18.49 2.96
CA GLY A 554 8.66 18.13 3.07
C GLY A 554 7.91 18.91 4.17
N PHE A 555 8.56 19.25 5.28
CA PHE A 555 7.98 20.09 6.32
C PHE A 555 7.85 21.56 5.87
N GLU A 556 8.86 22.10 5.19
CA GLU A 556 8.82 23.45 4.61
C GLU A 556 7.69 23.59 3.59
N MET A 557 7.57 22.64 2.66
CA MET A 557 6.49 22.60 1.67
C MET A 557 5.11 22.49 2.32
N PHE A 558 4.98 21.66 3.36
CA PHE A 558 3.73 21.54 4.11
C PHE A 558 3.36 22.86 4.82
N GLY A 559 4.35 23.55 5.41
CA GLY A 559 4.16 24.88 5.99
C GLY A 559 3.66 25.90 4.96
N MET A 560 4.32 25.95 3.79
CA MET A 560 3.89 26.82 2.67
C MET A 560 2.47 26.50 2.20
N MET A 561 2.12 25.22 2.11
CA MET A 561 0.76 24.79 1.78
C MET A 561 -0.25 25.28 2.83
N MET A 562 0.04 25.13 4.12
CA MET A 562 -0.84 25.56 5.21
C MET A 562 -1.06 27.08 5.20
N THR A 563 0.00 27.87 5.01
CA THR A 563 -0.11 29.33 4.82
C THR A 563 -0.94 29.66 3.58
N GLY A 564 -0.73 28.95 2.47
CA GLY A 564 -1.53 29.10 1.26
C GLY A 564 -3.02 28.80 1.47
N ILE A 565 -3.36 27.79 2.29
CA ILE A 565 -4.75 27.47 2.65
C ILE A 565 -5.39 28.64 3.42
N ALA A 566 -4.69 29.22 4.40
CA ALA A 566 -5.19 30.35 5.18
C ALA A 566 -5.44 31.59 4.30
N ASN A 567 -4.46 31.95 3.46
CA ASN A 567 -4.57 33.11 2.57
C ASN A 567 -5.69 32.95 1.54
N ASP A 568 -5.79 31.78 0.90
CA ASP A 568 -6.88 31.49 -0.04
C ASP A 568 -8.22 31.57 0.68
N PHE A 569 -8.32 31.04 1.91
CA PHE A 569 -9.56 31.03 2.66
C PHE A 569 -10.07 32.45 2.94
N VAL A 570 -9.22 33.33 3.46
CA VAL A 570 -9.54 34.76 3.66
C VAL A 570 -9.98 35.37 2.34
N LYS A 571 -9.19 35.20 1.28
CA LYS A 571 -9.49 35.75 -0.04
C LYS A 571 -10.86 35.31 -0.56
N TYR A 572 -11.17 34.02 -0.51
CA TYR A 572 -12.44 33.50 -1.00
C TYR A 572 -13.60 33.97 -0.13
N VAL A 573 -13.53 33.81 1.20
CA VAL A 573 -14.60 34.22 2.13
C VAL A 573 -14.90 35.72 2.02
N MET A 574 -13.87 36.54 1.82
CA MET A 574 -13.97 37.99 1.66
C MET A 574 -14.32 38.44 0.24
N HIS A 575 -14.49 37.52 -0.72
CA HIS A 575 -14.95 37.82 -2.09
C HIS A 575 -16.19 37.05 -2.53
N VAL A 576 -16.68 36.08 -1.75
CA VAL A 576 -17.89 35.34 -2.10
C VAL A 576 -19.06 36.30 -2.28
N GLN A 577 -19.67 36.26 -3.47
CA GLN A 577 -20.97 36.86 -3.76
C GLN A 577 -22.00 35.74 -3.74
N VAL A 578 -22.89 35.73 -2.75
CA VAL A 578 -23.99 34.76 -2.73
C VAL A 578 -25.06 35.27 -3.68
N SER A 579 -25.14 34.69 -4.87
CA SER A 579 -26.29 34.92 -5.75
C SER A 579 -27.53 34.36 -5.05
N GLY A 580 -28.45 35.25 -4.68
CA GLY A 580 -29.67 34.92 -3.94
C GLY A 580 -30.66 34.10 -4.77
N GLU A 581 -30.37 32.83 -4.99
CA GLU A 581 -31.34 31.78 -5.29
C GLU A 581 -30.87 30.50 -4.59
N VAL A 582 -31.08 30.43 -3.27
CA VAL A 582 -31.25 29.12 -2.63
C VAL A 582 -32.66 28.66 -2.98
N ALA A 583 -32.88 28.31 -4.24
CA ALA A 583 -33.94 27.39 -4.59
C ALA A 583 -33.59 26.08 -3.89
N THR A 584 -34.40 25.70 -2.91
CA THR A 584 -34.51 24.32 -2.45
C THR A 584 -34.56 23.41 -3.67
N GLN A 585 -33.44 22.78 -4.01
CA GLN A 585 -33.47 21.60 -4.88
C GLN A 585 -33.75 20.40 -3.98
N PRO A 586 -34.90 19.73 -4.12
CA PRO A 586 -35.02 18.36 -3.67
C PRO A 586 -34.35 17.48 -4.73
N GLY A 587 -33.27 16.81 -4.36
CA GLY A 587 -32.68 15.76 -5.19
C GLY A 587 -31.16 15.76 -5.16
N GLU A 588 -30.61 14.72 -4.54
CA GLU A 588 -29.25 14.26 -4.77
C GLU A 588 -28.94 14.23 -6.28
N PRO A 589 -27.72 14.59 -6.72
CA PRO A 589 -27.26 14.16 -8.03
C PRO A 589 -27.09 12.64 -7.98
N ALA A 590 -28.07 11.94 -8.56
CA ALA A 590 -27.92 10.56 -8.98
C ALA A 590 -26.59 10.44 -9.73
N ILE A 591 -25.76 9.52 -9.25
CA ILE A 591 -24.60 9.01 -9.96
C ILE A 591 -25.10 8.65 -11.36
N ALA A 592 -24.54 9.33 -12.37
CA ALA A 592 -24.82 9.05 -13.76
C ALA A 592 -24.37 7.63 -14.06
N ASP A 593 -25.33 6.73 -13.98
CA ASP A 593 -25.29 5.36 -14.47
C ASP A 593 -24.98 5.45 -15.97
N MET A 594 -23.74 5.11 -16.34
CA MET A 594 -23.36 4.94 -17.74
C MET A 594 -24.17 3.77 -18.27
N THR A 595 -25.14 4.09 -19.13
CA THR A 595 -25.93 3.18 -19.93
C THR A 595 -25.09 2.06 -20.53
N GLU A 596 -25.20 0.87 -19.95
CA GLU A 596 -25.01 -0.38 -20.66
C GLU A 596 -26.01 -0.46 -21.81
N THR A 597 -25.46 -0.72 -22.99
CA THR A 597 -26.24 -0.97 -24.19
C THR A 597 -26.95 -2.31 -24.04
N LYS A 598 -28.28 -2.28 -23.89
CA LYS A 598 -29.14 -3.46 -24.05
C LYS A 598 -28.88 -4.10 -25.42
N ARG A 599 -28.30 -5.31 -25.41
CA ARG A 599 -28.63 -6.36 -26.37
C ARG A 599 -29.49 -7.40 -25.68
N GLU A 600 -30.56 -7.75 -26.39
CA GLU A 600 -31.68 -8.57 -25.96
C GLU A 600 -31.28 -10.01 -25.64
N ALA A 601 -31.84 -10.57 -24.56
CA ALA A 601 -32.17 -11.98 -24.47
C ALA A 601 -33.28 -12.22 -23.41
N SER A 602 -34.45 -12.59 -23.94
CA SER A 602 -35.58 -13.33 -23.38
C SER A 602 -35.54 -13.89 -21.94
N ALA A 603 -36.51 -13.41 -21.15
CA ALA A 603 -37.56 -14.16 -20.43
C ALA A 603 -37.21 -15.37 -19.51
N GLY A 604 -37.58 -15.22 -18.23
CA GLY A 604 -38.12 -16.33 -17.42
C GLY A 604 -37.81 -16.27 -15.91
N THR A 605 -38.78 -15.80 -15.11
CA THR A 605 -39.20 -16.29 -13.75
C THR A 605 -38.10 -16.75 -12.76
N SER A 606 -38.01 -16.32 -11.50
CA SER A 606 -39.05 -15.99 -10.53
C SER A 606 -38.39 -15.51 -9.22
N ALA A 607 -39.00 -14.53 -8.56
CA ALA A 607 -38.69 -14.16 -7.18
C ALA A 607 -39.61 -14.94 -6.23
N ALA A 608 -39.03 -15.70 -5.30
CA ALA A 608 -39.70 -16.12 -4.06
C ALA A 608 -38.68 -16.51 -2.97
N GLN A 609 -38.66 -15.67 -1.92
CA GLN A 609 -38.62 -16.03 -0.49
C GLN A 609 -37.46 -16.88 0.05
N ILE A 610 -36.62 -16.25 0.89
CA ILE A 610 -36.27 -16.82 2.21
C ILE A 610 -36.44 -15.74 3.28
N ALA A 611 -37.35 -16.01 4.19
CA ALA A 611 -37.54 -15.32 5.46
C ALA A 611 -36.65 -15.96 6.54
N ASP A 612 -36.03 -15.08 7.32
CA ASP A 612 -35.89 -15.10 8.78
C ASP A 612 -35.37 -16.37 9.49
N ALA A 613 -34.12 -16.29 9.98
CA ALA A 613 -33.70 -16.96 11.21
C ALA A 613 -32.50 -16.25 11.85
N SER A 614 -32.81 -15.38 12.82
CA SER A 614 -32.10 -15.18 14.10
C SER A 614 -30.68 -14.57 14.08
N ALA A 615 -30.65 -13.24 14.18
CA ALA A 615 -29.49 -12.47 14.64
C ALA A 615 -29.05 -12.91 16.06
N PRO A 616 -27.74 -13.04 16.35
CA PRO A 616 -27.28 -13.30 17.70
C PRO A 616 -27.57 -12.10 18.61
N LYS A 617 -27.99 -12.41 19.84
CA LYS A 617 -28.29 -11.49 20.93
C LYS A 617 -27.14 -10.50 21.16
N VAL A 618 -27.54 -9.24 21.32
CA VAL A 618 -26.74 -8.12 21.84
C VAL A 618 -25.85 -8.61 22.98
N VAL A 619 -24.55 -8.61 22.75
CA VAL A 619 -23.55 -8.82 23.80
C VAL A 619 -23.48 -7.50 24.57
N GLU A 620 -23.79 -7.55 25.86
CA GLU A 620 -23.75 -6.38 26.74
C GLU A 620 -22.37 -5.70 26.66
N ALA A 621 -22.41 -4.38 26.43
CA ALA A 621 -21.22 -3.54 26.44
C ALA A 621 -20.53 -3.68 27.80
N ASN A 622 -19.29 -4.18 27.76
CA ASN A 622 -18.47 -4.36 28.94
C ASN A 622 -18.25 -3.00 29.60
N GLN A 623 -18.67 -2.88 30.86
CA GLN A 623 -18.66 -1.65 31.65
C GLN A 623 -17.26 -1.02 31.65
N GLN A 624 -17.12 0.10 30.95
CA GLN A 624 -15.98 0.98 31.10
C GLN A 624 -15.92 1.42 32.56
N ARG A 625 -14.78 1.17 33.23
CA ARG A 625 -14.41 1.94 34.42
C ARG A 625 -14.41 3.41 34.00
N SER A 626 -15.36 4.17 34.55
CA SER A 626 -15.48 5.61 34.38
C SER A 626 -14.14 6.27 34.66
N LYS A 627 -13.53 6.90 33.64
CA LYS A 627 -12.56 7.96 33.89
C LYS A 627 -13.35 9.10 34.52
N THR A 628 -13.08 9.39 35.78
CA THR A 628 -13.64 10.54 36.50
C THR A 628 -13.37 11.79 35.66
N PRO A 629 -14.37 12.65 35.39
CA PRO A 629 -14.12 13.90 34.70
C PRO A 629 -13.22 14.76 35.59
N ILE A 630 -12.07 15.18 35.05
CA ILE A 630 -11.23 16.17 35.69
C ILE A 630 -12.04 17.48 35.70
N VAL A 631 -12.64 17.80 36.84
CA VAL A 631 -13.28 19.09 37.06
C VAL A 631 -12.17 20.12 37.12
N LYS A 632 -12.00 20.89 36.03
CA LYS A 632 -11.07 22.03 36.00
C LYS A 632 -11.37 22.94 37.20
N THR A 633 -10.34 23.27 37.97
CA THR A 633 -10.48 24.19 39.11
C THR A 633 -10.88 25.58 38.61
N GLU A 634 -11.55 26.40 39.44
CA GLU A 634 -11.97 27.75 39.04
C GLU A 634 -10.80 28.59 38.49
N LEU A 635 -9.57 28.35 38.94
CA LEU A 635 -8.34 28.98 38.43
C LEU A 635 -7.99 28.61 36.99
N GLU A 636 -8.29 27.40 36.54
CA GLU A 636 -8.00 26.93 35.17
C GLU A 636 -9.02 27.43 34.13
N LYS A 637 -10.13 28.04 34.58
CA LYS A 637 -11.15 28.67 33.73
C LYS A 637 -10.93 30.18 33.54
N VAL A 638 -10.03 30.79 34.31
CA VAL A 638 -9.78 32.24 34.27
C VAL A 638 -8.92 32.58 33.06
N GLY A 639 -9.50 33.32 32.12
CA GLY A 639 -8.82 33.81 30.93
C GLY A 639 -7.75 34.85 31.26
N ARG A 640 -6.76 34.98 30.38
CA ARG A 640 -5.57 35.83 30.59
C ARG A 640 -5.92 37.31 30.87
N ASN A 641 -7.06 37.79 30.39
CA ASN A 641 -7.54 39.16 30.55
C ASN A 641 -8.64 39.35 31.61
N ASP A 642 -9.10 38.28 32.25
CA ASP A 642 -10.17 38.34 33.26
C ASP A 642 -9.69 38.96 34.56
N PRO A 643 -10.60 39.48 35.42
CA PRO A 643 -10.26 39.96 36.75
C PRO A 643 -9.58 38.86 37.56
N CYS A 644 -8.47 39.18 38.22
CA CYS A 644 -7.72 38.20 38.99
C CYS A 644 -8.54 37.72 40.20
N PRO A 645 -8.64 36.40 40.45
CA PRO A 645 -9.45 35.83 41.54
C PRO A 645 -9.05 36.28 42.95
N CYS A 646 -7.86 36.86 43.13
CA CYS A 646 -7.40 37.40 44.41
C CYS A 646 -8.12 38.69 44.85
N GLY A 647 -9.04 39.22 44.04
CA GLY A 647 -9.80 40.43 44.36
C GLY A 647 -9.01 41.73 44.22
N SER A 648 -7.82 41.71 43.63
CA SER A 648 -6.95 42.89 43.49
C SER A 648 -7.43 43.94 42.47
N GLY A 649 -8.51 43.66 41.74
CA GLY A 649 -9.04 44.52 40.66
C GLY A 649 -8.16 44.57 39.39
N LYS A 650 -7.04 43.84 39.35
CA LYS A 650 -6.13 43.76 38.20
C LYS A 650 -6.47 42.55 37.31
N LYS A 651 -6.17 42.63 36.00
CA LYS A 651 -6.29 41.49 35.06
C LYS A 651 -5.35 40.34 35.48
N TYR A 652 -5.75 39.08 35.27
CA TYR A 652 -5.02 37.88 35.72
C TYR A 652 -3.56 37.87 35.26
N LYS A 653 -3.27 38.20 33.99
CA LYS A 653 -1.89 38.31 33.45
C LYS A 653 -0.98 39.31 34.18
N ASN A 654 -1.56 40.31 34.84
CA ASN A 654 -0.83 41.37 35.56
C ASN A 654 -0.78 41.11 37.07
N CYS A 655 -1.28 39.96 37.53
CA CYS A 655 -1.29 39.54 38.93
C CYS A 655 -0.81 38.08 39.03
N TRP A 656 -1.68 37.13 39.42
CA TRP A 656 -1.31 35.72 39.59
C TRP A 656 -0.83 35.02 38.31
N GLY A 657 -1.22 35.52 37.13
CA GLY A 657 -0.72 35.05 35.83
C GLY A 657 0.63 35.65 35.40
N LYS A 658 1.32 36.43 36.26
CA LYS A 658 2.62 37.01 35.96
C LYS A 658 3.74 35.99 36.23
N PRO A 659 4.73 35.82 35.33
CA PRO A 659 5.87 34.94 35.57
C PRO A 659 6.61 35.32 36.86
N GLY A 660 6.74 34.36 37.79
CA GLY A 660 7.41 34.56 39.09
C GLY A 660 6.49 34.94 40.26
N CYS A 661 5.16 34.96 40.08
CA CYS A 661 4.22 35.14 41.18
C CYS A 661 3.98 33.80 41.90
N SER A 662 4.40 33.66 43.16
CA SER A 662 4.01 32.53 44.00
C SER A 662 2.61 32.78 44.56
N ALA A 663 1.59 32.22 43.91
CA ALA A 663 0.26 32.17 44.49
C ALA A 663 0.29 31.15 45.64
N ASP A 664 0.47 31.62 46.87
CA ASP A 664 0.15 30.82 48.05
C ASP A 664 -1.37 30.66 48.07
N ILE A 665 -1.82 29.42 47.82
CA ILE A 665 -3.24 29.03 47.81
C ILE A 665 -3.80 29.00 49.22
#